data_AF-A0ABD0XDE5-F1
#
_entry.id   AF-A0ABD0XDE5-F1
#
_cell.length_a   1.000
_cell.length_b   1.000
_cell.length_c   1.000
_cell.angle_alpha   90.00
_cell.angle_beta   90.00
_cell.angle_gamma   90.00
#
_symmetry.space_group_name_H-M   'P 1'
#
loop_
_entity.id
_entity.type
_entity.pdbx_description
1 polymer ?
#
loop_
_entity_poly.entity_id
_entity_poly.type
_entity_poly.pdbx_seq_one_letter_code
_entity_poly.pdbx_strand_id
1 'polypeptide(L)'
;MLSNVPVYMPPAKHKEFTSKWNEIYGNNLPPLALYCLLCPEDSAAFQFLIKFMDRMADYPDWKVTSAPNDEVPMAHSLTGFATAYDFIYSLLDEPRRKVYLIRIRCETEELYETSKYRGWGKQYLQNHQTTNILAILTGAIVVGTHNDPETMVWKQVSVHYMEKTMFLLNHVVDGSLDEGVAYGSYTAKSITQYVFLAQRHFNIDNTQNSWLRAHFWFYYATLLPGFQRTVGIADSNYNWFYGPESQLVFLDTFVMRNGTGNWLAQQIRKHRPKDGPMGQSSAQRWTTLHTEYIWYNAHLTPQPPNGFDKARMHIFSNWGVVTYGAGLPSGQSNTFVSFKSGKLGGRAVYDIVHAKPYSWLDGWNSFNPGHEHPDQNSFTFAPNGQVFVSEALYGPKYSYLNNVLVFAPSPSSQCNVPWEGQLGECAKWLRWTDEGVGDSAGELIAASSHRDTMFVGGEALSAYSPAMRLKSVYRALVLLNSQTLLVLDHVEKSNDSAVTTQSAFFHNLDIDFKYVPYKFMDKYNGALMDVWDAHYKMFWFDSQGLSPDTRIQEAEQAAEFKKRWTQYVNVTFPMRGTRKFYVCFNRLMRYSLLSVLLLWIAELLFVSNTCDRLLCGVKWKGVSPDPEVNKQNRLHDQHRFSLPTVVITTLPGSGSEMLKHLFDNSSDFIYIRVPTEHVDIPETEFEFDSFVDACEWSRSDALHGRFKLIQGWLHSLIHNTKLHLQNIQLVESSRAKQPQRGLGSGRERRKRTRRKEPAIEVKGKVRSSLDRDAGYIREMRRHVSEYPNARVVLKMRSGSWGLKLPFIHEVVGHSLRAISVFRDPRAWIYIMLYNSKPSLYTLKNIPEHLSLIFKEASSRCTASAPEFRMIQKLLSHSEANSVLLLAHLWLAHTATVLRVSGSLPAETFLQLRFEDIVTFPQETAERIHTFLGVPVTPAAVNQLMFTTSTNLYNLLYEGDISPDNINMWRQNMPRKDIRLIEDTCGVAMKRLGYSRFLN
;
A
#
# COMPACT_ATOMS: atom_id res chain seq x y z
N MET A 1 31.08 -11.29 -28.10
CA MET A 1 31.02 -10.13 -29.01
C MET A 1 32.04 -10.25 -30.13
N LEU A 2 33.32 -10.46 -29.80
CA LEU A 2 34.41 -10.60 -30.78
C LEU A 2 34.18 -11.65 -31.86
N SER A 3 33.60 -12.81 -31.51
CA SER A 3 33.32 -13.87 -32.49
C SER A 3 32.21 -13.54 -33.50
N ASN A 4 31.44 -12.45 -33.28
CA ASN A 4 30.39 -12.00 -34.20
C ASN A 4 30.29 -10.47 -34.21
N VAL A 5 31.38 -9.82 -34.65
CA VAL A 5 31.50 -8.35 -34.70
C VAL A 5 30.33 -7.64 -35.39
N PRO A 6 29.82 -8.10 -36.56
CA PRO A 6 28.76 -7.39 -37.28
C PRO A 6 27.45 -7.25 -36.50
N VAL A 7 27.18 -8.16 -35.55
CA VAL A 7 25.95 -8.13 -34.75
C VAL A 7 26.05 -7.17 -33.56
N TYR A 8 27.23 -7.03 -32.97
CA TYR A 8 27.40 -6.31 -31.69
C TYR A 8 28.02 -4.93 -31.81
N MET A 9 28.80 -4.68 -32.87
CA MET A 9 29.42 -3.37 -33.09
C MET A 9 28.36 -2.36 -33.57
N PRO A 10 28.25 -1.15 -32.96
CA PRO A 10 27.37 -0.09 -33.45
C PRO A 10 27.59 0.15 -34.95
N PRO A 11 26.56 0.34 -35.78
CA PRO A 11 26.70 0.48 -37.23
C PRO A 11 27.57 1.67 -37.63
N ALA A 12 28.29 1.61 -38.76
CA ALA A 12 29.10 2.77 -39.15
C ALA A 12 28.25 4.02 -39.46
N LYS A 13 27.00 3.84 -39.90
CA LYS A 13 26.08 4.92 -40.24
C LYS A 13 25.08 5.15 -39.11
N HIS A 14 24.94 6.39 -38.67
CA HIS A 14 23.94 6.80 -37.66
C HIS A 14 22.50 6.38 -38.04
N LYS A 15 22.12 6.54 -39.31
CA LYS A 15 20.79 6.11 -39.81
C LYS A 15 20.48 4.64 -39.55
N GLU A 16 21.49 3.77 -39.57
CA GLU A 16 21.29 2.34 -39.26
C GLU A 16 21.19 2.12 -37.74
N PHE A 17 21.98 2.85 -36.95
CA PHE A 17 21.93 2.86 -35.49
C PHE A 17 20.55 3.28 -34.95
N THR A 18 19.93 4.30 -35.53
CA THR A 18 18.62 4.84 -35.09
C THR A 18 17.40 4.13 -35.68
N SER A 19 17.60 3.21 -36.64
CA SER A 19 16.52 2.56 -37.40
C SER A 19 15.69 1.56 -36.59
N LYS A 20 16.22 1.09 -35.46
CA LYS A 20 15.60 0.09 -34.58
C LYS A 20 15.88 0.47 -33.13
N TRP A 21 15.14 -0.14 -32.21
CA TRP A 21 15.42 -0.01 -30.79
C TRP A 21 16.86 -0.45 -30.48
N ASN A 22 17.65 0.47 -29.95
CA ASN A 22 19.11 0.41 -29.98
C ASN A 22 19.76 0.26 -28.59
N GLU A 23 18.97 -0.07 -27.55
CA GLU A 23 19.45 -0.23 -26.18
C GLU A 23 20.62 -1.24 -26.04
N ILE A 24 20.73 -2.20 -26.97
CA ILE A 24 21.78 -3.22 -27.02
C ILE A 24 23.18 -2.58 -26.95
N TYR A 25 23.38 -1.41 -27.55
CA TYR A 25 24.69 -0.80 -27.62
C TYR A 25 25.12 -0.21 -26.27
N GLY A 26 24.23 0.52 -25.60
CA GLY A 26 24.46 0.98 -24.24
C GLY A 26 24.58 -0.17 -23.24
N ASN A 27 23.70 -1.16 -23.33
CA ASN A 27 23.66 -2.31 -22.41
C ASN A 27 24.92 -3.17 -22.42
N ASN A 28 25.52 -3.36 -23.59
CA ASN A 28 26.69 -4.21 -23.76
C ASN A 28 28.01 -3.52 -23.39
N LEU A 29 27.99 -2.20 -23.22
CA LEU A 29 29.21 -1.41 -23.05
C LEU A 29 29.83 -1.54 -21.65
N PRO A 30 29.07 -1.44 -20.53
CA PRO A 30 29.63 -1.64 -19.19
C PRO A 30 30.27 -3.01 -18.94
N PRO A 31 29.64 -4.16 -19.28
CA PRO A 31 30.29 -5.46 -19.06
C PRO A 31 31.53 -5.65 -19.95
N LEU A 32 31.55 -5.08 -21.15
CA LEU A 32 32.73 -5.11 -22.02
C LEU A 32 33.88 -4.24 -21.48
N ALA A 33 33.56 -3.05 -20.97
CA ALA A 33 34.53 -2.18 -20.32
C ALA A 33 35.09 -2.80 -19.03
N LEU A 34 34.23 -3.41 -18.21
CA LEU A 34 34.67 -4.14 -17.01
C LEU A 34 35.58 -5.31 -17.39
N TYR A 35 35.25 -6.05 -18.44
CA TYR A 35 36.12 -7.12 -18.95
C TYR A 35 37.51 -6.60 -19.34
N CYS A 36 37.58 -5.49 -20.10
CA CYS A 36 38.86 -4.90 -20.49
C CYS A 36 39.66 -4.35 -19.30
N LEU A 37 38.98 -3.89 -18.24
CA LEU A 37 39.62 -3.47 -16.99
C LEU A 37 40.20 -4.67 -16.21
N LEU A 38 39.50 -5.82 -16.21
CA LEU A 38 39.93 -7.04 -15.53
C LEU A 38 40.99 -7.84 -16.31
N CYS A 39 40.97 -7.75 -17.63
CA CYS A 39 41.86 -8.46 -18.56
C CYS A 39 42.56 -7.47 -19.51
N PRO A 40 43.43 -6.56 -19.00
CA PRO A 40 44.06 -5.52 -19.80
C PRO A 40 44.99 -6.05 -20.91
N GLU A 41 45.42 -7.31 -20.82
CA GLU A 41 46.25 -7.99 -21.82
C GLU A 41 45.49 -8.37 -23.10
N ASP A 42 44.15 -8.45 -23.08
CA ASP A 42 43.35 -8.74 -24.27
C ASP A 42 43.22 -7.48 -25.14
N SER A 43 44.28 -7.22 -25.91
CA SER A 43 44.33 -6.09 -26.84
C SER A 43 43.21 -6.13 -27.90
N ALA A 44 42.70 -7.31 -28.28
CA ALA A 44 41.63 -7.42 -29.25
C ALA A 44 40.29 -6.95 -28.67
N ALA A 45 39.97 -7.33 -27.42
CA ALA A 45 38.81 -6.83 -26.70
C ALA A 45 38.87 -5.32 -26.49
N PHE A 46 40.03 -4.80 -26.08
CA PHE A 46 40.23 -3.36 -25.87
C PHE A 46 40.07 -2.56 -27.17
N GLN A 47 40.69 -3.00 -28.28
CA GLN A 47 40.52 -2.33 -29.58
C GLN A 47 39.06 -2.37 -30.07
N PHE A 48 38.35 -3.47 -29.81
CA PHE A 48 36.92 -3.56 -30.11
C PHE A 48 36.11 -2.55 -29.27
N LEU A 49 36.39 -2.42 -27.98
CA LEU A 49 35.75 -1.45 -27.08
C LEU A 49 36.01 0.00 -27.52
N ILE A 50 37.26 0.35 -27.83
CA ILE A 50 37.61 1.70 -28.31
C ILE A 50 36.85 2.02 -29.60
N LYS A 51 36.85 1.11 -30.58
CA LYS A 51 36.10 1.30 -31.83
C LYS A 51 34.58 1.43 -31.60
N PHE A 52 34.05 0.71 -30.62
CA PHE A 52 32.66 0.78 -30.22
C PHE A 52 32.31 2.18 -29.68
N MET A 53 33.11 2.66 -28.73
CA MET A 53 32.92 3.97 -28.12
C MET A 53 33.17 5.12 -29.11
N ASP A 54 34.19 5.03 -29.96
CA ASP A 54 34.47 6.01 -31.02
C ASP A 54 33.22 6.19 -31.92
N ARG A 55 32.60 5.09 -32.38
CA ARG A 55 31.38 5.17 -33.21
C ARG A 55 30.22 5.84 -32.49
N MET A 56 29.99 5.50 -31.22
CA MET A 56 28.91 6.10 -30.45
C MET A 56 29.15 7.58 -30.18
N ALA A 57 30.40 7.98 -29.95
CA ALA A 57 30.75 9.39 -29.71
C ALA A 57 30.57 10.27 -30.96
N ASP A 58 30.82 9.70 -32.15
CA ASP A 58 30.70 10.39 -33.45
C ASP A 58 29.25 10.59 -33.92
N TYR A 59 28.28 9.85 -33.39
CA TYR A 59 26.88 10.00 -33.79
C TYR A 59 26.29 11.35 -33.37
N PRO A 60 25.38 11.97 -34.15
CA PRO A 60 24.71 13.20 -33.76
C PRO A 60 23.95 13.09 -32.42
N ASP A 61 23.19 12.01 -32.25
CA ASP A 61 22.35 11.71 -31.09
C ASP A 61 22.21 10.19 -30.90
N TRP A 62 21.70 9.76 -29.74
CA TRP A 62 21.45 8.34 -29.45
C TRP A 62 19.97 7.90 -29.53
N LYS A 63 19.11 8.68 -30.19
CA LYS A 63 17.66 8.43 -30.24
C LYS A 63 17.29 7.36 -31.25
N VAL A 64 16.03 6.91 -31.18
CA VAL A 64 15.43 5.97 -32.13
C VAL A 64 14.44 6.71 -33.01
N THR A 65 14.62 6.66 -34.33
CA THR A 65 13.82 7.46 -35.28
C THR A 65 12.34 7.11 -35.27
N SER A 66 11.99 5.85 -35.00
CA SER A 66 10.58 5.42 -34.90
C SER A 66 9.90 5.80 -33.58
N ALA A 67 10.66 6.28 -32.59
CA ALA A 67 10.15 6.65 -31.26
C ALA A 67 10.80 7.97 -30.78
N PRO A 68 10.61 9.11 -31.49
CA PRO A 68 11.35 10.35 -31.23
C PRO A 68 11.01 11.03 -29.89
N ASN A 69 9.91 10.62 -29.25
CA ASN A 69 9.47 11.12 -27.93
C ASN A 69 9.71 10.10 -26.81
N ASP A 70 10.51 9.06 -27.06
CA ASP A 70 10.91 8.07 -26.08
C ASP A 70 12.41 8.17 -25.84
N GLU A 71 12.77 8.67 -24.66
CA GLU A 71 14.16 8.92 -24.29
C GLU A 71 14.86 7.70 -23.66
N VAL A 72 14.17 6.58 -23.44
CA VAL A 72 14.75 5.36 -22.85
C VAL A 72 15.96 4.82 -23.63
N PRO A 73 15.97 4.77 -24.98
CA PRO A 73 17.14 4.28 -25.71
C PRO A 73 18.39 5.15 -25.52
N MET A 74 18.18 6.46 -25.43
CA MET A 74 19.22 7.44 -25.12
C MET A 74 19.72 7.27 -23.68
N ALA A 75 18.83 7.06 -22.71
CA ALA A 75 19.20 6.79 -21.32
C ALA A 75 20.05 5.51 -21.19
N HIS A 76 19.71 4.43 -21.90
CA HIS A 76 20.52 3.22 -21.95
C HIS A 76 21.92 3.46 -22.52
N SER A 77 22.00 4.23 -23.61
CA SER A 77 23.27 4.61 -24.23
C SER A 77 24.11 5.47 -23.27
N LEU A 78 23.49 6.45 -22.61
CA LEU A 78 24.17 7.33 -21.65
C LEU A 78 24.69 6.59 -20.43
N THR A 79 23.86 5.78 -19.75
CA THR A 79 24.32 4.97 -18.62
C THR A 79 25.46 4.05 -19.05
N GLY A 80 25.30 3.36 -20.18
CA GLY A 80 26.30 2.44 -20.69
C GLY A 80 27.64 3.10 -21.00
N PHE A 81 27.59 4.23 -21.71
CA PHE A 81 28.76 4.97 -22.17
C PHE A 81 29.47 5.69 -21.03
N ALA A 82 28.73 6.31 -20.11
CA ALA A 82 29.30 6.96 -18.93
C ALA A 82 29.98 5.96 -18.00
N THR A 83 29.37 4.80 -17.74
CA THR A 83 30.00 3.73 -16.93
C THR A 83 31.24 3.16 -17.61
N ALA A 84 31.21 2.93 -18.93
CA ALA A 84 32.38 2.45 -19.65
C ALA A 84 33.52 3.47 -19.63
N TYR A 85 33.22 4.75 -19.87
CA TYR A 85 34.18 5.85 -19.76
C TYR A 85 34.86 5.89 -18.39
N ASP A 86 34.08 5.77 -17.30
CA ASP A 86 34.62 5.73 -15.94
C ASP A 86 35.56 4.53 -15.73
N PHE A 87 35.13 3.33 -16.13
CA PHE A 87 35.93 2.10 -15.95
C PHE A 87 37.27 2.12 -16.67
N ILE A 88 37.32 2.64 -17.90
CA ILE A 88 38.54 2.65 -18.72
C ILE A 88 39.22 4.02 -18.81
N TYR A 89 38.81 5.01 -17.99
CA TYR A 89 39.30 6.38 -18.08
C TYR A 89 40.83 6.48 -18.11
N SER A 90 41.51 5.73 -17.24
CA SER A 90 42.97 5.69 -17.14
C SER A 90 43.65 5.10 -18.38
N LEU A 91 42.95 4.29 -19.16
CA LEU A 91 43.43 3.61 -20.37
C LEU A 91 43.22 4.44 -21.64
N LEU A 92 42.42 5.51 -21.58
CA LEU A 92 42.13 6.38 -22.73
C LEU A 92 43.23 7.41 -22.97
N ASP A 93 43.45 7.74 -24.25
CA ASP A 93 44.26 8.90 -24.64
C ASP A 93 43.52 10.22 -24.38
N GLU A 94 44.27 11.32 -24.32
CA GLU A 94 43.72 12.64 -24.01
C GLU A 94 42.65 13.11 -25.01
N PRO A 95 42.80 12.94 -26.34
CA PRO A 95 41.75 13.29 -27.30
C PRO A 95 40.43 12.55 -27.04
N ARG A 96 40.46 11.23 -26.83
CA ARG A 96 39.24 10.44 -26.55
C ARG A 96 38.61 10.83 -25.23
N ARG A 97 39.40 11.09 -24.18
CA ARG A 97 38.87 11.58 -22.89
C ARG A 97 38.02 12.82 -23.10
N LYS A 98 38.52 13.80 -23.87
CA LYS A 98 37.79 15.04 -24.16
C LYS A 98 36.52 14.79 -24.98
N VAL A 99 36.62 14.06 -26.09
CA VAL A 99 35.48 13.80 -26.99
C VAL A 99 34.37 13.02 -26.27
N TYR A 100 34.73 11.98 -25.52
CA TYR A 100 33.76 11.15 -24.81
C TYR A 100 33.09 11.93 -23.67
N LEU A 101 33.85 12.74 -22.93
CA LEU A 101 33.30 13.58 -21.86
C LEU A 101 32.30 14.62 -22.41
N ILE A 102 32.62 15.26 -23.54
CA ILE A 102 31.70 16.19 -24.22
C ILE A 102 30.40 15.47 -24.59
N ARG A 103 30.50 14.27 -25.17
CA ARG A 103 29.32 13.47 -25.52
C ARG A 103 28.46 13.16 -24.28
N ILE A 104 29.06 12.68 -23.19
CA ILE A 104 28.33 12.38 -21.95
C ILE A 104 27.61 13.63 -21.44
N ARG A 105 28.29 14.79 -21.44
CA ARG A 105 27.69 16.06 -21.02
C ARG A 105 26.50 16.45 -21.88
N CYS A 106 26.64 16.45 -23.20
CA CYS A 106 25.56 16.84 -24.13
C CYS A 106 24.30 15.99 -23.94
N GLU A 107 24.47 14.66 -23.85
CA GLU A 107 23.34 13.74 -23.71
C GLU A 107 22.72 13.82 -22.30
N THR A 108 23.52 14.11 -21.27
CA THR A 108 23.01 14.38 -19.90
C THR A 108 22.16 15.64 -19.86
N GLU A 109 22.65 16.73 -20.46
CA GLU A 109 21.94 18.01 -20.55
C GLU A 109 20.62 17.87 -21.29
N GLU A 110 20.62 17.18 -22.43
CA GLU A 110 19.42 16.95 -23.22
C GLU A 110 18.36 16.13 -22.46
N LEU A 111 18.75 15.04 -21.77
CA LEU A 111 17.81 14.30 -20.93
C LEU A 111 17.28 15.15 -19.78
N TYR A 112 18.13 15.94 -19.14
CA TYR A 112 17.73 16.84 -18.06
C TYR A 112 16.73 17.91 -18.53
N GLU A 113 16.96 18.56 -19.67
CA GLU A 113 16.00 19.52 -20.22
C GLU A 113 14.67 18.84 -20.57
N THR A 114 14.75 17.64 -21.12
CA THR A 114 13.59 16.83 -21.49
C THR A 114 12.76 16.38 -20.28
N SER A 115 13.41 16.15 -19.13
CA SER A 115 12.74 15.76 -17.88
C SER A 115 11.74 16.82 -17.39
N LYS A 116 11.91 18.09 -17.77
CA LYS A 116 11.06 19.19 -17.30
C LYS A 116 9.65 19.17 -17.88
N TYR A 117 9.45 18.53 -19.03
CA TYR A 117 8.17 18.55 -19.74
C TYR A 117 7.66 17.17 -20.18
N ARG A 118 8.45 16.09 -20.07
CA ARG A 118 7.99 14.72 -20.36
C ARG A 118 7.21 14.09 -19.21
N GLY A 119 6.36 13.13 -19.56
CA GLY A 119 5.56 12.35 -18.59
C GLY A 119 6.41 11.65 -17.54
N TRP A 120 7.52 11.01 -17.94
CA TRP A 120 8.44 10.34 -17.01
C TRP A 120 9.11 11.30 -16.00
N GLY A 121 9.12 12.61 -16.28
CA GLY A 121 9.57 13.64 -15.33
C GLY A 121 8.58 13.96 -14.21
N LYS A 122 7.39 13.35 -14.23
CA LYS A 122 6.35 13.50 -13.19
C LYS A 122 5.67 12.19 -12.79
N GLN A 123 5.83 11.13 -13.56
CA GLN A 123 5.25 9.81 -13.32
C GLN A 123 6.20 8.95 -12.49
N TYR A 124 5.99 8.91 -11.18
CA TYR A 124 6.85 8.16 -10.25
C TYR A 124 6.58 6.66 -10.33
N LEU A 125 7.54 5.86 -9.85
CA LEU A 125 7.54 4.39 -9.79
C LEU A 125 7.56 3.68 -11.16
N GLN A 126 7.30 4.40 -12.24
CA GLN A 126 7.31 3.85 -13.59
C GLN A 126 8.73 3.63 -14.13
N ASN A 127 8.89 2.59 -14.96
CA ASN A 127 10.20 2.15 -15.46
C ASN A 127 10.99 3.22 -16.27
N HIS A 128 10.34 4.09 -17.06
CA HIS A 128 11.04 5.17 -17.78
C HIS A 128 11.57 6.23 -16.81
N GLN A 129 10.80 6.60 -15.77
CA GLN A 129 11.23 7.59 -14.78
C GLN A 129 12.53 7.17 -14.10
N THR A 130 12.56 5.98 -13.52
CA THR A 130 13.76 5.48 -12.81
C THR A 130 14.95 5.31 -13.76
N THR A 131 14.72 4.85 -14.98
CA THR A 131 15.79 4.64 -15.98
C THR A 131 16.40 5.96 -16.45
N ASN A 132 15.59 6.94 -16.81
CA ASN A 132 16.05 8.20 -17.37
C ASN A 132 16.72 9.08 -16.30
N ILE A 133 16.14 9.15 -15.10
CA ILE A 133 16.71 9.93 -13.99
C ILE A 133 18.05 9.33 -13.54
N LEU A 134 18.19 8.01 -13.50
CA LEU A 134 19.46 7.36 -13.18
C LEU A 134 20.53 7.64 -14.26
N ALA A 135 20.15 7.67 -15.53
CA ALA A 135 21.08 8.02 -16.62
C ALA A 135 21.61 9.46 -16.46
N ILE A 136 20.73 10.41 -16.15
CA ILE A 136 21.12 11.80 -15.83
C ILE A 136 22.07 11.82 -14.63
N LEU A 137 21.75 11.11 -13.55
CA LEU A 137 22.60 11.06 -12.36
C LEU A 137 23.99 10.50 -12.67
N THR A 138 24.05 9.40 -13.42
CA THR A 138 25.31 8.74 -13.81
C THR A 138 26.18 9.68 -14.63
N GLY A 139 25.61 10.30 -15.67
CA GLY A 139 26.32 11.29 -16.48
C GLY A 139 26.77 12.51 -15.68
N ALA A 140 25.92 13.04 -14.80
CA ALA A 140 26.25 14.18 -13.95
C ALA A 140 27.36 13.88 -12.93
N ILE A 141 27.42 12.67 -12.36
CA ILE A 141 28.53 12.23 -11.50
C ILE A 141 29.84 12.21 -12.29
N VAL A 142 29.85 11.57 -13.46
CA VAL A 142 31.05 11.47 -14.32
C VAL A 142 31.53 12.86 -14.73
N VAL A 143 30.66 13.68 -15.31
CA VAL A 143 31.02 15.03 -15.79
C VAL A 143 31.43 15.94 -14.63
N GLY A 144 30.74 15.87 -13.50
CA GLY A 144 31.04 16.73 -12.35
C GLY A 144 32.39 16.44 -11.69
N THR A 145 32.96 15.25 -11.87
CA THR A 145 34.34 14.93 -11.47
C THR A 145 35.37 15.76 -12.25
N HIS A 146 34.98 16.38 -13.36
CA HIS A 146 35.80 17.26 -14.19
C HIS A 146 35.45 18.75 -14.02
N ASN A 147 34.88 19.14 -12.86
CA ASN A 147 34.61 20.53 -12.44
C ASN A 147 33.62 21.31 -13.32
N ASP A 148 32.68 20.63 -13.99
CA ASP A 148 31.58 21.31 -14.69
C ASP A 148 30.55 21.88 -13.69
N PRO A 149 30.26 23.20 -13.72
CA PRO A 149 29.43 23.87 -12.72
C PRO A 149 27.93 23.53 -12.82
N GLU A 150 27.43 23.11 -13.99
CA GLU A 150 26.00 22.84 -14.20
C GLU A 150 25.59 21.48 -13.63
N THR A 151 26.55 20.56 -13.51
CA THR A 151 26.30 19.19 -13.05
C THR A 151 25.75 19.10 -11.62
N MET A 152 26.00 20.11 -10.78
CA MET A 152 25.46 20.14 -9.41
C MET A 152 23.94 20.21 -9.38
N VAL A 153 23.33 20.96 -10.31
CA VAL A 153 21.87 21.04 -10.43
C VAL A 153 21.31 19.71 -10.90
N TRP A 154 21.93 19.07 -11.90
CA TRP A 154 21.50 17.77 -12.41
C TRP A 154 21.57 16.68 -11.34
N LYS A 155 22.63 16.66 -10.52
CA LYS A 155 22.76 15.75 -9.36
C LYS A 155 21.63 15.97 -8.36
N GLN A 156 21.42 17.21 -7.92
CA GLN A 156 20.40 17.56 -6.92
C GLN A 156 18.99 17.18 -7.39
N VAL A 157 18.65 17.52 -8.63
CA VAL A 157 17.34 17.20 -9.21
C VAL A 157 17.16 15.69 -9.32
N SER A 158 18.17 14.97 -9.80
CA SER A 158 18.08 13.51 -9.95
C SER A 158 17.92 12.80 -8.60
N VAL A 159 18.72 13.20 -7.61
CA VAL A 159 18.58 12.69 -6.22
C VAL A 159 17.20 13.01 -5.67
N HIS A 160 16.69 14.24 -5.85
CA HIS A 160 15.36 14.62 -5.38
C HIS A 160 14.24 13.75 -5.98
N TYR A 161 14.29 13.49 -7.30
CA TYR A 161 13.31 12.62 -7.95
C TYR A 161 13.39 11.18 -7.45
N MET A 162 14.60 10.65 -7.28
CA MET A 162 14.79 9.27 -6.81
C MET A 162 14.44 9.11 -5.33
N GLU A 163 14.74 10.09 -4.46
CA GLU A 163 14.30 10.07 -3.05
C GLU A 163 12.77 10.11 -2.94
N LYS A 164 12.07 10.86 -3.81
CA LYS A 164 10.61 10.80 -3.90
C LYS A 164 10.12 9.43 -4.34
N THR A 165 10.80 8.78 -5.29
CA THR A 165 10.51 7.39 -5.66
C THR A 165 10.72 6.46 -4.47
N MET A 166 11.85 6.56 -3.74
CA MET A 166 12.12 5.75 -2.55
C MET A 166 11.08 5.98 -1.44
N PHE A 167 10.64 7.23 -1.25
CA PHE A 167 9.56 7.59 -0.35
C PHE A 167 8.24 6.89 -0.73
N LEU A 168 7.84 6.95 -2.00
CA LEU A 168 6.62 6.28 -2.47
C LEU A 168 6.71 4.76 -2.33
N LEU A 169 7.88 4.18 -2.60
CA LEU A 169 8.13 2.75 -2.40
C LEU A 169 7.96 2.34 -0.93
N ASN A 170 8.21 3.20 0.06
CA ASN A 170 7.96 2.83 1.46
C ASN A 170 6.48 2.50 1.76
N HIS A 171 5.54 2.99 0.94
CA HIS A 171 4.13 2.64 1.02
C HIS A 171 3.83 1.26 0.43
N VAL A 172 4.71 0.73 -0.41
CA VAL A 172 4.60 -0.60 -1.03
C VAL A 172 5.22 -1.64 -0.11
N VAL A 173 4.43 -2.06 0.88
CA VAL A 173 4.91 -2.87 2.02
C VAL A 173 5.21 -4.33 1.70
N ASP A 174 4.77 -4.84 0.55
CA ASP A 174 4.96 -6.24 0.14
C ASP A 174 6.12 -6.43 -0.86
N GLY A 175 6.86 -5.36 -1.17
CA GLY A 175 8.01 -5.41 -2.07
C GLY A 175 7.66 -5.57 -3.55
N SER A 176 6.37 -5.53 -3.92
CA SER A 176 5.92 -5.66 -5.30
C SER A 176 6.15 -4.40 -6.14
N LEU A 177 5.96 -4.53 -7.46
CA LEU A 177 5.78 -3.42 -8.39
C LEU A 177 4.59 -3.74 -9.28
N ASP A 178 3.73 -2.76 -9.54
CA ASP A 178 2.45 -2.91 -10.22
C ASP A 178 2.59 -3.30 -11.70
N GLU A 179 3.66 -2.85 -12.37
CA GLU A 179 4.00 -3.20 -13.76
C GLU A 179 4.39 -4.68 -13.96
N GLY A 180 4.33 -5.51 -12.91
CA GLY A 180 4.64 -6.94 -12.96
C GLY A 180 6.12 -7.26 -12.87
N VAL A 181 6.46 -8.55 -12.90
CA VAL A 181 7.83 -9.02 -12.57
C VAL A 181 8.87 -8.63 -13.62
N ALA A 182 8.48 -8.64 -14.91
CA ALA A 182 9.38 -8.28 -15.99
C ALA A 182 9.75 -6.79 -15.96
N TYR A 183 8.78 -5.88 -16.01
CA TYR A 183 9.05 -4.44 -15.86
C TYR A 183 9.53 -4.09 -14.45
N GLY A 184 9.08 -4.80 -13.42
CA GLY A 184 9.61 -4.66 -12.07
C GLY A 184 11.12 -4.90 -12.00
N SER A 185 11.66 -5.88 -12.76
CA SER A 185 13.11 -6.08 -12.89
C SER A 185 13.82 -4.91 -13.58
N TYR A 186 13.13 -4.22 -14.49
CA TYR A 186 13.61 -3.01 -15.18
C TYR A 186 13.72 -1.84 -14.18
N THR A 187 12.65 -1.55 -13.46
CA THR A 187 12.62 -0.48 -12.45
C THR A 187 13.61 -0.77 -11.32
N ALA A 188 13.66 -2.02 -10.82
CA ALA A 188 14.56 -2.43 -9.75
C ALA A 188 16.04 -2.38 -10.14
N LYS A 189 16.40 -2.61 -11.42
CA LYS A 189 17.77 -2.39 -11.93
C LYS A 189 18.20 -0.96 -11.63
N SER A 190 17.35 0.02 -11.94
CA SER A 190 17.68 1.42 -11.75
C SER A 190 17.64 1.84 -10.27
N ILE A 191 16.67 1.34 -9.50
CA ILE A 191 16.59 1.62 -8.05
C ILE A 191 17.82 1.10 -7.31
N THR A 192 18.24 -0.15 -7.56
CA THR A 192 19.41 -0.74 -6.86
C THR A 192 20.70 0.01 -7.18
N GLN A 193 20.89 0.44 -8.43
CA GLN A 193 22.01 1.32 -8.81
C GLN A 193 21.93 2.67 -8.11
N TYR A 194 20.75 3.29 -8.06
CA TYR A 194 20.57 4.54 -7.34
C TYR A 194 20.92 4.41 -5.85
N VAL A 195 20.40 3.40 -5.16
CA VAL A 195 20.68 3.19 -3.73
C VAL A 195 22.19 3.04 -3.48
N PHE A 196 22.88 2.29 -4.34
CA PHE A 196 24.34 2.15 -4.25
C PHE A 196 25.08 3.48 -4.48
N LEU A 197 24.76 4.18 -5.56
CA LEU A 197 25.41 5.43 -5.94
C LEU A 197 25.11 6.55 -4.94
N ALA A 198 23.89 6.61 -4.43
CA ALA A 198 23.46 7.60 -3.45
C ALA A 198 24.22 7.46 -2.13
N GLN A 199 24.36 6.22 -1.64
CA GLN A 199 25.20 5.94 -0.48
C GLN A 199 26.66 6.29 -0.74
N ARG A 200 27.21 5.87 -1.88
CA ARG A 200 28.63 6.05 -2.20
C ARG A 200 29.04 7.51 -2.41
N HIS A 201 28.24 8.29 -3.13
CA HIS A 201 28.61 9.63 -3.57
C HIS A 201 27.98 10.76 -2.76
N PHE A 202 26.87 10.50 -2.06
CA PHE A 202 26.13 11.52 -1.31
C PHE A 202 25.87 11.14 0.15
N ASN A 203 26.30 9.95 0.60
CA ASN A 203 26.04 9.42 1.95
C ASN A 203 24.54 9.36 2.31
N ILE A 204 23.70 9.04 1.33
CA ILE A 204 22.25 8.84 1.50
C ILE A 204 21.98 7.34 1.61
N ASP A 205 21.60 6.89 2.81
CA ASP A 205 21.32 5.47 3.09
C ASP A 205 19.83 5.14 2.93
N ASN A 206 19.53 4.31 1.93
CA ASN A 206 18.18 3.81 1.68
C ASN A 206 18.00 2.32 2.06
N THR A 207 19.01 1.66 2.60
CA THR A 207 19.01 0.19 2.86
C THR A 207 17.91 -0.26 3.83
N GLN A 208 17.37 0.66 4.63
CA GLN A 208 16.30 0.39 5.60
C GLN A 208 14.89 0.55 5.03
N ASN A 209 14.75 0.91 3.75
CA ASN A 209 13.46 1.06 3.08
C ASN A 209 12.61 -0.23 3.16
N SER A 210 11.32 -0.10 3.47
CA SER A 210 10.42 -1.24 3.69
C SER A 210 10.27 -2.10 2.44
N TRP A 211 10.18 -1.46 1.27
CA TRP A 211 10.10 -2.15 -0.01
C TRP A 211 11.35 -2.95 -0.30
N LEU A 212 12.56 -2.39 -0.11
CA LEU A 212 13.82 -3.11 -0.35
C LEU A 212 13.92 -4.39 0.50
N ARG A 213 13.50 -4.32 1.76
CA ARG A 213 13.51 -5.47 2.68
C ARG A 213 12.52 -6.56 2.26
N ALA A 214 11.42 -6.19 1.61
CA ALA A 214 10.42 -7.14 1.12
C ALA A 214 10.68 -7.62 -0.32
N HIS A 215 11.42 -6.86 -1.13
CA HIS A 215 11.54 -7.04 -2.58
C HIS A 215 12.14 -8.39 -3.01
N PHE A 216 12.91 -9.06 -2.15
CA PHE A 216 13.33 -10.45 -2.40
C PHE A 216 12.14 -11.38 -2.68
N TRP A 217 11.05 -11.22 -1.91
CA TRP A 217 9.85 -12.05 -2.06
C TRP A 217 9.15 -11.83 -3.39
N PHE A 218 9.25 -10.63 -3.98
CA PHE A 218 8.70 -10.37 -5.29
C PHE A 218 9.36 -11.25 -6.37
N TYR A 219 10.68 -11.48 -6.30
CA TYR A 219 11.36 -12.40 -7.21
C TYR A 219 11.13 -13.87 -6.85
N TYR A 220 11.21 -14.22 -5.56
CA TYR A 220 11.09 -15.62 -5.13
C TYR A 220 9.66 -16.16 -5.27
N ALA A 221 8.68 -15.42 -4.76
CA ALA A 221 7.29 -15.89 -4.66
C ALA A 221 6.49 -15.77 -5.96
N THR A 222 7.08 -15.23 -7.04
CA THR A 222 6.48 -15.19 -8.38
C THR A 222 7.11 -16.19 -9.35
N LEU A 223 8.08 -16.97 -8.89
CA LEU A 223 8.84 -17.91 -9.70
C LEU A 223 8.13 -19.26 -9.79
N LEU A 224 7.89 -19.74 -11.01
CA LEU A 224 7.32 -21.06 -11.24
C LEU A 224 8.34 -22.17 -10.96
N PRO A 225 7.87 -23.41 -10.70
CA PRO A 225 8.74 -24.56 -10.48
C PRO A 225 9.78 -24.73 -11.60
N GLY A 226 11.05 -24.89 -11.22
CA GLY A 226 12.16 -25.04 -12.16
C GLY A 226 12.98 -23.76 -12.41
N PHE A 227 12.65 -22.64 -11.77
CA PHE A 227 13.45 -21.42 -11.76
C PHE A 227 13.66 -20.73 -13.13
N GLN A 228 12.77 -20.99 -14.11
CA GLN A 228 12.89 -20.47 -15.47
C GLN A 228 11.85 -19.40 -15.86
N ARG A 229 10.64 -19.52 -15.32
CA ARG A 229 9.47 -18.70 -15.69
C ARG A 229 8.93 -17.95 -14.47
N THR A 230 8.44 -16.74 -14.68
CA THR A 230 7.69 -15.99 -13.66
C THR A 230 6.20 -16.04 -13.95
N VAL A 231 5.39 -15.54 -13.02
CA VAL A 231 3.91 -15.54 -13.09
C VAL A 231 3.34 -14.90 -14.36
N GLY A 232 4.05 -13.96 -14.99
CA GLY A 232 3.68 -13.39 -16.30
C GLY A 232 2.53 -12.37 -16.29
N ILE A 233 2.13 -11.87 -15.11
CA ILE A 233 1.12 -10.81 -14.95
C ILE A 233 1.61 -9.49 -15.56
N ALA A 234 0.67 -8.71 -16.12
CA ALA A 234 0.89 -7.45 -16.83
C ALA A 234 1.75 -7.63 -18.09
N ASP A 235 2.22 -6.52 -18.68
CA ASP A 235 3.12 -6.57 -19.81
C ASP A 235 4.44 -7.26 -19.44
N SER A 236 4.59 -8.52 -19.85
CA SER A 236 5.71 -9.35 -19.43
C SER A 236 6.39 -10.10 -20.58
N ASN A 237 7.64 -10.49 -20.38
CA ASN A 237 8.21 -11.64 -21.08
C ASN A 237 7.96 -12.91 -20.25
N TYR A 238 8.60 -14.04 -20.57
CA TYR A 238 8.42 -15.28 -19.79
C TYR A 238 9.00 -15.21 -18.37
N ASN A 239 9.85 -14.22 -18.06
CA ASN A 239 10.59 -14.15 -16.81
C ASN A 239 10.91 -12.71 -16.34
N TRP A 240 12.06 -12.17 -16.74
CA TRP A 240 12.58 -10.85 -16.35
C TRP A 240 13.18 -10.14 -17.57
N PHE A 241 13.06 -8.82 -17.64
CA PHE A 241 13.77 -8.05 -18.67
C PHE A 241 15.25 -7.90 -18.33
N TYR A 242 15.61 -7.64 -17.06
CA TYR A 242 17.00 -7.41 -16.64
C TYR A 242 17.35 -8.19 -15.39
N GLY A 243 18.53 -8.83 -15.38
CA GLY A 243 18.95 -9.73 -14.30
C GLY A 243 18.01 -10.95 -14.19
N PRO A 244 17.50 -11.31 -12.99
CA PRO A 244 17.49 -10.52 -11.76
C PRO A 244 18.68 -10.82 -10.82
N GLU A 245 19.68 -11.58 -11.27
CA GLU A 245 20.82 -11.99 -10.44
C GLU A 245 21.53 -10.79 -9.81
N SER A 246 21.74 -9.72 -10.58
CA SER A 246 22.33 -8.48 -10.09
C SER A 246 21.53 -7.86 -8.94
N GLN A 247 20.20 -7.79 -9.06
CA GLN A 247 19.32 -7.25 -8.03
C GLN A 247 19.31 -8.15 -6.80
N LEU A 248 19.34 -9.49 -6.99
CA LEU A 248 19.35 -10.45 -5.89
C LEU A 248 20.63 -10.42 -5.07
N VAL A 249 21.81 -10.37 -5.71
CA VAL A 249 23.08 -10.25 -4.98
C VAL A 249 23.23 -8.88 -4.33
N PHE A 250 22.66 -7.81 -4.92
CA PHE A 250 22.56 -6.51 -4.26
C PHE A 250 21.74 -6.59 -2.97
N LEU A 251 20.53 -7.16 -3.05
CA LEU A 251 19.66 -7.31 -1.88
C LEU A 251 20.35 -8.14 -0.80
N ASP A 252 21.09 -9.18 -1.15
CA ASP A 252 21.82 -9.97 -0.17
C ASP A 252 22.96 -9.18 0.48
N THR A 253 23.83 -8.56 -0.32
CA THR A 253 25.00 -7.82 0.17
C THR A 253 24.61 -6.62 1.04
N PHE A 254 23.60 -5.85 0.63
CA PHE A 254 23.31 -4.56 1.24
C PHE A 254 22.08 -4.55 2.16
N VAL A 255 21.17 -5.52 2.04
CA VAL A 255 19.88 -5.51 2.76
C VAL A 255 19.71 -6.73 3.68
N MET A 256 19.65 -7.94 3.11
CA MET A 256 19.28 -9.16 3.85
C MET A 256 20.45 -9.81 4.59
N ARG A 257 21.65 -9.80 3.99
CA ARG A 257 22.92 -10.31 4.55
C ARG A 257 22.82 -11.71 5.11
N ASN A 258 22.15 -12.60 4.40
CA ASN A 258 21.89 -13.96 4.89
C ASN A 258 22.17 -15.05 3.86
N GLY A 259 22.66 -14.75 2.65
CA GLY A 259 22.99 -15.75 1.63
C GLY A 259 21.81 -16.22 0.77
N THR A 260 20.58 -15.76 1.06
CA THR A 260 19.38 -16.20 0.33
C THR A 260 19.29 -15.59 -1.07
N GLY A 261 19.71 -14.32 -1.22
CA GLY A 261 19.75 -13.67 -2.53
C GLY A 261 20.80 -14.30 -3.44
N ASN A 262 22.00 -14.58 -2.90
CA ASN A 262 23.06 -15.30 -3.58
C ASN A 262 22.60 -16.69 -4.04
N TRP A 263 21.89 -17.43 -3.17
CA TRP A 263 21.34 -18.74 -3.53
C TRP A 263 20.33 -18.66 -4.67
N LEU A 264 19.37 -17.72 -4.61
CA LEU A 264 18.36 -17.60 -5.67
C LEU A 264 18.99 -17.18 -7.00
N ALA A 265 19.94 -16.24 -6.98
CA ALA A 265 20.71 -15.85 -8.16
C ALA A 265 21.42 -17.06 -8.79
N GLN A 266 22.01 -17.94 -7.98
CA GLN A 266 22.63 -19.18 -8.46
C GLN A 266 21.61 -20.16 -9.07
N GLN A 267 20.43 -20.33 -8.44
CA GLN A 267 19.39 -21.20 -9.00
C GLN A 267 18.90 -20.69 -10.35
N ILE A 268 18.62 -19.39 -10.47
CA ILE A 268 18.18 -18.78 -11.73
C ILE A 268 19.26 -18.93 -12.78
N ARG A 269 20.52 -18.58 -12.48
CA ARG A 269 21.64 -18.69 -13.42
C ARG A 269 21.84 -20.13 -13.90
N LYS A 270 21.73 -21.11 -12.99
CA LYS A 270 21.87 -22.54 -13.30
C LYS A 270 20.79 -23.02 -14.26
N HIS A 271 19.55 -22.59 -14.09
CA HIS A 271 18.41 -23.08 -14.87
C HIS A 271 18.05 -22.19 -16.05
N ARG A 272 18.70 -21.03 -16.22
CA ARG A 272 18.42 -20.04 -17.26
C ARG A 272 18.33 -20.70 -18.65
N PRO A 273 17.21 -20.53 -19.40
CA PRO A 273 17.05 -21.12 -20.72
C PRO A 273 18.13 -20.63 -21.70
N LYS A 274 18.75 -21.55 -22.43
CA LYS A 274 19.79 -21.25 -23.42
C LYS A 274 19.21 -20.89 -24.79
N ASP A 275 18.11 -21.56 -25.16
CA ASP A 275 17.45 -21.43 -26.45
C ASP A 275 15.91 -21.41 -26.27
N GLY A 276 15.20 -21.12 -27.36
CA GLY A 276 13.73 -21.13 -27.38
C GLY A 276 13.07 -19.82 -26.90
N PRO A 277 11.74 -19.82 -26.74
CA PRO A 277 10.96 -18.60 -26.51
C PRO A 277 11.25 -17.93 -25.15
N MET A 278 11.78 -18.67 -24.18
CA MET A 278 12.15 -18.15 -22.85
C MET A 278 13.59 -17.63 -22.77
N GLY A 279 14.38 -17.79 -23.83
CA GLY A 279 15.74 -17.27 -23.89
C GLY A 279 15.75 -15.74 -23.78
N GLN A 280 16.72 -15.18 -23.08
CA GLN A 280 16.82 -13.72 -22.93
C GLN A 280 17.07 -13.04 -24.26
N SER A 281 16.52 -11.82 -24.42
CA SER A 281 16.82 -10.95 -25.55
C SER A 281 18.33 -10.67 -25.64
N SER A 282 18.88 -10.70 -26.85
CA SER A 282 20.28 -10.34 -27.10
C SER A 282 20.60 -8.90 -26.71
N ALA A 283 19.59 -8.03 -26.63
CA ALA A 283 19.73 -6.64 -26.22
C ALA A 283 19.85 -6.45 -24.70
N GLN A 284 19.34 -7.39 -23.89
CA GLN A 284 19.15 -7.20 -22.43
C GLN A 284 19.98 -8.17 -21.58
N ARG A 285 20.32 -9.34 -22.11
CA ARG A 285 20.92 -10.45 -21.36
C ARG A 285 22.25 -10.16 -20.63
N TRP A 286 22.99 -9.14 -21.07
CA TRP A 286 24.31 -8.80 -20.51
C TRP A 286 24.32 -7.50 -19.70
N THR A 287 23.23 -6.73 -19.72
CA THR A 287 23.16 -5.36 -19.19
C THR A 287 23.65 -5.26 -17.75
N THR A 288 23.31 -6.22 -16.90
CA THR A 288 23.54 -6.16 -15.46
C THR A 288 24.73 -7.00 -14.98
N LEU A 289 25.51 -7.62 -15.88
CA LEU A 289 26.63 -8.48 -15.48
C LEU A 289 27.71 -7.74 -14.70
N HIS A 290 27.95 -6.47 -15.04
CA HIS A 290 28.95 -5.64 -14.36
C HIS A 290 28.56 -5.32 -12.92
N THR A 291 27.30 -4.94 -12.67
CA THR A 291 26.78 -4.70 -11.32
C THR A 291 26.65 -5.99 -10.51
N GLU A 292 26.26 -7.09 -11.15
CA GLU A 292 26.24 -8.41 -10.52
C GLU A 292 27.62 -8.82 -10.01
N TYR A 293 28.67 -8.63 -10.84
CA TYR A 293 30.04 -8.91 -10.46
C TYR A 293 30.51 -8.03 -9.29
N ILE A 294 30.24 -6.71 -9.35
CA ILE A 294 30.69 -5.74 -8.34
C ILE A 294 29.97 -5.94 -7.00
N TRP A 295 28.69 -6.28 -7.02
CA TRP A 295 27.87 -6.37 -5.80
C TRP A 295 27.86 -7.75 -5.17
N TYR A 296 28.34 -8.79 -5.85
CA TYR A 296 28.39 -10.13 -5.29
C TYR A 296 29.35 -10.19 -4.09
N ASN A 297 28.82 -10.63 -2.94
CA ASN A 297 29.61 -10.85 -1.73
C ASN A 297 29.80 -12.35 -1.48
N ALA A 298 31.03 -12.83 -1.72
CA ALA A 298 31.40 -14.24 -1.55
C ALA A 298 31.44 -14.69 -0.08
N HIS A 299 31.49 -13.77 0.89
CA HIS A 299 31.45 -14.13 2.32
C HIS A 299 30.07 -14.59 2.79
N LEU A 300 29.01 -14.28 2.03
CA LEU A 300 27.66 -14.74 2.30
C LEU A 300 27.44 -16.11 1.63
N THR A 301 27.48 -17.17 2.44
CA THR A 301 27.30 -18.54 1.97
C THR A 301 25.88 -18.72 1.39
N PRO A 302 25.73 -19.16 0.13
CA PRO A 302 24.43 -19.37 -0.48
C PRO A 302 23.58 -20.38 0.29
N GLN A 303 22.40 -19.98 0.75
CA GLN A 303 21.44 -20.86 1.41
C GLN A 303 20.00 -20.58 0.98
N PRO A 304 19.14 -21.61 0.84
CA PRO A 304 17.74 -21.41 0.46
C PRO A 304 16.95 -20.67 1.55
N PRO A 305 15.82 -20.02 1.19
CA PRO A 305 14.95 -19.39 2.17
C PRO A 305 14.33 -20.41 3.13
N ASN A 306 13.97 -19.94 4.33
CA ASN A 306 13.35 -20.79 5.35
C ASN A 306 12.07 -21.46 4.83
N GLY A 307 12.05 -22.79 4.85
CA GLY A 307 10.93 -23.60 4.38
C GLY A 307 10.86 -23.80 2.87
N PHE A 308 12.00 -23.66 2.18
CA PHE A 308 12.23 -24.20 0.84
C PHE A 308 11.82 -25.69 0.74
N ASP A 309 11.52 -26.15 -0.47
CA ASP A 309 10.93 -27.47 -0.80
C ASP A 309 9.51 -27.73 -0.27
N LYS A 310 8.85 -26.74 0.35
CA LYS A 310 7.45 -26.85 0.75
C LYS A 310 6.60 -25.83 0.01
N ALA A 311 5.52 -26.32 -0.61
CA ALA A 311 4.55 -25.43 -1.23
C ALA A 311 3.93 -24.52 -0.17
N ARG A 312 3.98 -23.21 -0.41
CA ARG A 312 3.49 -22.17 0.50
C ARG A 312 2.74 -21.12 -0.27
N MET A 313 1.73 -20.56 0.39
CA MET A 313 1.02 -19.38 -0.06
C MET A 313 1.82 -18.11 0.27
N HIS A 314 1.90 -17.19 -0.67
CA HIS A 314 2.39 -15.83 -0.46
C HIS A 314 1.32 -14.84 -0.93
N ILE A 315 1.15 -13.73 -0.19
CA ILE A 315 0.14 -12.70 -0.47
C ILE A 315 0.83 -11.36 -0.62
N PHE A 316 0.75 -10.80 -1.83
CA PHE A 316 1.14 -9.43 -2.14
C PHE A 316 -0.06 -8.52 -1.88
N SER A 317 -0.16 -7.98 -0.67
CA SER A 317 -1.32 -7.18 -0.21
C SER A 317 -1.46 -5.82 -0.89
N ASN A 318 -0.35 -5.26 -1.39
CA ASN A 318 -0.33 -4.07 -2.22
C ASN A 318 -0.70 -4.40 -3.66
N TRP A 319 -0.06 -5.40 -4.25
CA TRP A 319 -0.30 -5.77 -5.65
C TRP A 319 -1.69 -6.39 -5.87
N GLY A 320 -2.24 -7.04 -4.84
CA GLY A 320 -3.47 -7.82 -4.94
C GLY A 320 -3.26 -9.17 -5.61
N VAL A 321 -2.10 -9.79 -5.41
CA VAL A 321 -1.73 -11.09 -6.00
C VAL A 321 -1.49 -12.12 -4.90
N VAL A 322 -2.04 -13.31 -5.09
CA VAL A 322 -1.73 -14.51 -4.29
C VAL A 322 -0.98 -15.48 -5.17
N THR A 323 0.08 -16.08 -4.62
CA THR A 323 0.78 -17.20 -5.26
C THR A 323 0.85 -18.39 -4.30
N TYR A 324 0.93 -19.60 -4.85
CA TYR A 324 1.12 -20.83 -4.10
C TYR A 324 2.15 -21.71 -4.81
N GLY A 325 3.10 -22.28 -4.05
CA GLY A 325 4.09 -23.24 -4.58
C GLY A 325 5.22 -22.61 -5.41
N ALA A 326 5.53 -21.34 -5.15
CA ALA A 326 6.59 -20.61 -5.82
C ALA A 326 7.99 -21.07 -5.42
N GLY A 327 8.95 -20.94 -6.34
CA GLY A 327 10.37 -21.20 -6.10
C GLY A 327 10.73 -22.67 -5.86
N LEU A 328 9.82 -23.61 -6.19
CA LEU A 328 10.09 -25.05 -6.06
C LEU A 328 10.95 -25.58 -7.23
N PRO A 329 11.67 -26.70 -7.07
CA PRO A 329 12.27 -27.39 -8.21
C PRO A 329 11.21 -27.99 -9.14
N SER A 330 11.54 -28.25 -10.39
CA SER A 330 10.68 -29.04 -11.28
C SER A 330 10.52 -30.45 -10.70
N GLY A 331 9.29 -30.92 -10.55
CA GLY A 331 9.04 -32.23 -9.95
C GLY A 331 7.56 -32.58 -9.91
N GLN A 332 7.28 -33.87 -9.79
CA GLN A 332 5.93 -34.36 -9.60
C GLN A 332 5.36 -33.78 -8.29
N SER A 333 4.10 -33.34 -8.30
CA SER A 333 3.39 -32.65 -7.21
C SER A 333 3.84 -31.22 -6.86
N ASN A 334 4.93 -30.71 -7.46
CA ASN A 334 5.32 -29.31 -7.29
C ASN A 334 4.46 -28.42 -8.17
N THR A 335 3.41 -27.84 -7.60
CA THR A 335 2.39 -27.12 -8.33
C THR A 335 2.42 -25.65 -8.02
N PHE A 336 2.25 -24.83 -9.06
CA PHE A 336 2.11 -23.39 -8.92
C PHE A 336 0.69 -22.94 -9.26
N VAL A 337 0.16 -22.04 -8.44
CA VAL A 337 -1.10 -21.33 -8.68
C VAL A 337 -0.85 -19.85 -8.41
N SER A 338 -1.37 -18.97 -9.27
CA SER A 338 -1.50 -17.55 -8.95
C SER A 338 -2.94 -17.07 -9.10
N PHE A 339 -3.31 -16.01 -8.40
CA PHE A 339 -4.59 -15.33 -8.54
C PHE A 339 -4.39 -13.82 -8.34
N LYS A 340 -4.90 -12.99 -9.25
CA LYS A 340 -4.83 -11.52 -9.14
C LYS A 340 -6.23 -10.94 -8.98
N SER A 341 -6.42 -10.11 -7.96
CA SER A 341 -7.58 -9.23 -7.82
C SER A 341 -7.19 -8.06 -6.91
N GLY A 342 -6.79 -6.96 -7.53
CA GLY A 342 -6.12 -5.85 -6.86
C GLY A 342 -6.54 -4.47 -7.39
N LYS A 343 -6.11 -3.43 -6.68
CA LYS A 343 -6.35 -2.05 -7.07
C LYS A 343 -5.40 -1.64 -8.20
N LEU A 344 -5.88 -0.84 -9.14
CA LEU A 344 -5.06 -0.25 -10.20
C LEU A 344 -3.86 0.50 -9.62
N GLY A 345 -2.66 0.29 -10.16
CA GLY A 345 -1.38 0.82 -9.66
C GLY A 345 -0.88 0.18 -8.36
N GLY A 346 -1.60 -0.83 -7.85
CA GLY A 346 -1.41 -1.35 -6.49
C GLY A 346 -2.03 -0.44 -5.42
N ARG A 347 -2.31 -1.03 -4.25
CA ARG A 347 -3.05 -0.37 -3.15
C ARG A 347 -2.45 0.95 -2.70
N ALA A 348 -1.12 1.05 -2.59
CA ALA A 348 -0.41 2.25 -2.18
C ALA A 348 -0.64 3.41 -3.14
N VAL A 349 -0.40 3.20 -4.44
CA VAL A 349 -0.61 4.23 -5.46
C VAL A 349 -2.08 4.61 -5.52
N TYR A 350 -2.96 3.61 -5.58
CA TYR A 350 -4.40 3.84 -5.59
C TYR A 350 -4.84 4.71 -4.40
N ASP A 351 -4.49 4.32 -3.17
CA ASP A 351 -4.90 5.04 -1.97
C ASP A 351 -4.29 6.46 -1.94
N ILE A 352 -3.06 6.65 -2.39
CA ILE A 352 -2.42 7.97 -2.51
C ILE A 352 -3.15 8.86 -3.52
N VAL A 353 -3.51 8.34 -4.69
CA VAL A 353 -4.22 9.09 -5.73
C VAL A 353 -5.60 9.54 -5.25
N HIS A 354 -6.32 8.67 -4.53
CA HIS A 354 -7.69 8.93 -4.10
C HIS A 354 -7.75 9.75 -2.79
N ALA A 355 -6.87 9.49 -1.84
CA ALA A 355 -6.83 10.22 -0.57
C ALA A 355 -6.09 11.58 -0.68
N LYS A 356 -5.24 11.74 -1.71
CA LYS A 356 -4.39 12.92 -1.96
C LYS A 356 -3.63 13.40 -0.71
N PRO A 357 -2.86 12.52 -0.03
CA PRO A 357 -2.16 12.89 1.19
C PRO A 357 -0.96 13.82 0.94
N TYR A 358 -0.45 13.88 -0.31
CA TYR A 358 0.76 14.63 -0.66
C TYR A 358 0.46 15.72 -1.69
N SER A 359 0.81 16.97 -1.36
CA SER A 359 0.53 18.15 -2.20
C SER A 359 1.36 18.22 -3.48
N TRP A 360 2.49 17.50 -3.55
CA TRP A 360 3.38 17.47 -4.70
C TRP A 360 2.99 16.40 -5.75
N LEU A 361 1.92 15.64 -5.49
CA LEU A 361 1.34 14.68 -6.42
C LEU A 361 0.04 15.23 -7.02
N ASP A 362 -0.17 14.99 -8.31
CA ASP A 362 -1.34 15.42 -9.06
C ASP A 362 -2.18 14.21 -9.51
N GLY A 363 -2.61 13.40 -8.54
CA GLY A 363 -3.40 12.19 -8.78
C GLY A 363 -2.76 11.26 -9.83
N TRP A 364 -3.58 10.75 -10.77
CA TRP A 364 -3.11 9.87 -11.84
C TRP A 364 -2.12 10.52 -12.82
N ASN A 365 -1.97 11.85 -12.85
CA ASN A 365 -0.93 12.50 -13.67
C ASN A 365 0.49 12.23 -13.13
N SER A 366 0.59 11.81 -11.86
CA SER A 366 1.85 11.47 -11.20
C SER A 366 2.21 9.99 -11.23
N PHE A 367 1.41 9.14 -11.87
CA PHE A 367 1.63 7.70 -12.00
C PHE A 367 1.26 7.22 -13.40
N ASN A 368 1.63 5.99 -13.75
CA ASN A 368 1.34 5.43 -15.07
C ASN A 368 1.19 3.90 -15.01
N PRO A 369 -0.04 3.40 -14.79
CA PRO A 369 -0.33 1.97 -14.82
C PRO A 369 -0.60 1.46 -16.25
N GLY A 370 -0.03 2.09 -17.29
CA GLY A 370 -0.31 1.76 -18.69
C GLY A 370 0.09 0.35 -19.11
N HIS A 371 1.03 -0.25 -18.39
CA HIS A 371 1.51 -1.62 -18.55
C HIS A 371 0.64 -2.68 -17.85
N GLU A 372 -0.27 -2.27 -16.96
CA GLU A 372 -1.24 -3.19 -16.37
C GLU A 372 -2.25 -3.70 -17.41
N HIS A 373 -2.82 -4.87 -17.13
CA HIS A 373 -3.83 -5.50 -17.97
C HIS A 373 -5.23 -5.41 -17.35
N PRO A 374 -6.30 -5.50 -18.16
CA PRO A 374 -7.67 -5.72 -17.69
C PRO A 374 -7.84 -7.18 -17.20
N ASP A 375 -7.16 -7.53 -16.11
CA ASP A 375 -6.89 -8.90 -15.66
C ASP A 375 -7.37 -9.19 -14.21
N GLN A 376 -8.30 -8.41 -13.66
CA GLN A 376 -8.81 -8.64 -12.31
C GLN A 376 -9.60 -9.96 -12.25
N ASN A 377 -9.39 -10.77 -11.21
CA ASN A 377 -9.81 -12.17 -11.09
C ASN A 377 -9.15 -13.15 -12.08
N SER A 378 -8.01 -12.80 -12.69
CA SER A 378 -7.20 -13.75 -13.47
C SER A 378 -6.48 -14.75 -12.55
N PHE A 379 -6.07 -15.88 -13.13
CA PHE A 379 -5.29 -16.89 -12.44
C PHE A 379 -4.37 -17.65 -13.41
N THR A 380 -3.30 -18.22 -12.88
CA THR A 380 -2.47 -19.22 -13.58
C THR A 380 -2.46 -20.53 -12.82
N PHE A 381 -2.25 -21.62 -13.55
CA PHE A 381 -2.17 -22.96 -12.97
C PHE A 381 -1.12 -23.79 -13.70
N ALA A 382 -0.07 -24.19 -12.97
CA ALA A 382 1.01 -25.04 -13.46
C ALA A 382 1.16 -26.30 -12.60
N PRO A 383 0.28 -27.30 -12.76
CA PRO A 383 0.36 -28.57 -12.03
C PRO A 383 1.63 -29.37 -12.37
N ASN A 384 2.35 -29.83 -11.36
CA ASN A 384 3.66 -30.48 -11.49
C ASN A 384 4.72 -29.61 -12.20
N GLY A 385 4.57 -28.28 -12.16
CA GLY A 385 5.45 -27.32 -12.83
C GLY A 385 5.18 -27.16 -14.32
N GLN A 386 4.30 -27.98 -14.91
CA GLN A 386 3.87 -27.83 -16.29
C GLN A 386 2.77 -26.77 -16.37
N VAL A 387 3.01 -25.71 -17.12
CA VAL A 387 2.03 -24.65 -17.34
C VAL A 387 0.83 -25.22 -18.09
N PHE A 388 -0.35 -25.14 -17.48
CA PHE A 388 -1.62 -25.56 -18.08
C PHE A 388 -2.48 -24.34 -18.40
N VAL A 389 -2.69 -23.46 -17.43
CA VAL A 389 -3.31 -22.14 -17.64
C VAL A 389 -2.24 -21.07 -17.41
N SER A 390 -1.93 -20.29 -18.45
CA SER A 390 -0.89 -19.25 -18.42
C SER A 390 -1.49 -17.85 -18.57
N GLU A 391 -0.76 -16.82 -18.16
CA GLU A 391 -1.02 -15.47 -18.68
C GLU A 391 -0.69 -15.39 -20.17
N ALA A 392 -1.18 -14.36 -20.87
CA ALA A 392 -0.86 -14.12 -22.28
C ALA A 392 0.42 -13.30 -22.50
N LEU A 393 1.03 -12.79 -21.42
CA LEU A 393 2.21 -11.93 -21.43
C LEU A 393 1.98 -10.60 -22.18
N TYR A 394 3.05 -9.90 -22.61
CA TYR A 394 2.95 -8.61 -23.29
C TYR A 394 1.99 -8.63 -24.49
N GLY A 395 1.02 -7.71 -24.49
CA GLY A 395 -0.01 -7.62 -25.51
C GLY A 395 -0.85 -6.34 -25.47
N PRO A 396 -1.74 -6.13 -26.47
CA PRO A 396 -2.76 -5.10 -26.39
C PRO A 396 -3.72 -5.37 -25.22
N LYS A 397 -4.27 -4.30 -24.66
CA LYS A 397 -5.12 -4.36 -23.46
C LYS A 397 -6.54 -4.75 -23.85
N TYR A 398 -6.77 -6.04 -24.05
CA TYR A 398 -8.09 -6.62 -24.25
C TYR A 398 -8.39 -7.62 -23.13
N SER A 399 -9.59 -7.55 -22.55
CA SER A 399 -9.95 -8.44 -21.44
C SER A 399 -9.97 -9.90 -21.86
N TYR A 400 -10.38 -10.21 -23.09
CA TYR A 400 -10.40 -11.59 -23.60
C TYR A 400 -9.01 -12.21 -23.82
N LEU A 401 -7.93 -11.42 -23.69
CA LEU A 401 -6.55 -11.91 -23.71
C LEU A 401 -6.02 -12.24 -22.31
N ASN A 402 -6.87 -12.17 -21.30
CA ASN A 402 -6.56 -12.48 -19.92
C ASN A 402 -7.52 -13.58 -19.44
N ASN A 403 -7.15 -14.29 -18.37
CA ASN A 403 -7.96 -15.37 -17.81
C ASN A 403 -9.18 -14.85 -17.01
N VAL A 404 -10.00 -13.97 -17.59
CA VAL A 404 -11.08 -13.24 -16.92
C VAL A 404 -12.45 -13.49 -17.57
N LEU A 405 -13.48 -12.82 -17.05
CA LEU A 405 -14.84 -12.83 -17.61
C LEU A 405 -15.11 -11.62 -18.50
N VAL A 406 -15.90 -11.83 -19.56
CA VAL A 406 -16.53 -10.77 -20.38
C VAL A 406 -18.04 -11.00 -20.46
N PHE A 407 -18.80 -9.93 -20.73
CA PHE A 407 -20.25 -9.95 -20.67
C PHE A 407 -20.89 -9.40 -21.95
N ALA A 408 -22.05 -9.95 -22.31
CA ALA A 408 -22.83 -9.49 -23.45
C ALA A 408 -24.35 -9.66 -23.24
N PRO A 409 -25.17 -8.82 -23.90
CA PRO A 409 -24.76 -7.59 -24.57
C PRO A 409 -24.42 -6.49 -23.55
N SER A 410 -23.39 -5.71 -23.83
CA SER A 410 -23.07 -4.53 -23.03
C SER A 410 -23.44 -3.22 -23.75
N PRO A 411 -24.12 -2.27 -23.06
CA PRO A 411 -24.44 -0.96 -23.63
C PRO A 411 -23.23 -0.06 -23.90
N SER A 412 -22.09 -0.32 -23.24
CA SER A 412 -20.87 0.51 -23.33
C SER A 412 -19.72 -0.17 -24.10
N SER A 413 -20.00 -1.28 -24.80
CA SER A 413 -18.97 -1.99 -25.57
C SER A 413 -18.36 -1.09 -26.64
N GLN A 414 -17.02 -1.07 -26.71
CA GLN A 414 -16.28 -0.16 -27.59
C GLN A 414 -15.65 -0.89 -28.79
N CYS A 415 -14.92 -1.99 -28.55
CA CYS A 415 -14.15 -2.67 -29.60
C CYS A 415 -14.58 -4.10 -29.91
N ASN A 416 -15.37 -4.76 -29.04
CA ASN A 416 -15.72 -6.18 -29.16
C ASN A 416 -17.23 -6.43 -29.19
N VAL A 417 -18.01 -5.53 -29.80
CA VAL A 417 -19.48 -5.56 -29.81
C VAL A 417 -20.01 -6.96 -30.20
N PRO A 418 -20.94 -7.56 -29.43
CA PRO A 418 -21.68 -6.98 -28.29
C PRO A 418 -21.00 -7.18 -26.92
N TRP A 419 -19.76 -7.69 -26.88
CA TRP A 419 -19.03 -8.03 -25.65
C TRP A 419 -18.27 -6.85 -25.06
N GLU A 420 -18.24 -6.78 -23.74
CA GLU A 420 -17.40 -5.87 -22.98
C GLU A 420 -16.76 -6.61 -21.81
N GLY A 421 -15.50 -6.32 -21.54
CA GLY A 421 -14.76 -6.81 -20.39
C GLY A 421 -14.55 -5.70 -19.36
N GLN A 422 -13.33 -5.60 -18.84
CA GLN A 422 -12.97 -4.66 -17.78
C GLN A 422 -12.63 -3.28 -18.34
N LEU A 423 -12.77 -2.28 -17.49
CA LEU A 423 -12.50 -0.87 -17.77
C LEU A 423 -11.06 -0.65 -18.24
N GLY A 424 -10.89 0.30 -19.17
CA GLY A 424 -9.57 0.67 -19.71
C GLY A 424 -9.06 -0.21 -20.87
N GLU A 425 -9.82 -1.23 -21.28
CA GLU A 425 -9.46 -2.08 -22.43
C GLU A 425 -9.54 -1.36 -23.79
N CYS A 426 -9.31 -2.08 -24.90
CA CYS A 426 -9.41 -1.62 -26.30
C CYS A 426 -8.26 -0.74 -26.84
N ALA A 427 -7.07 -0.77 -26.23
CA ALA A 427 -5.92 0.00 -26.71
C ALA A 427 -4.59 -0.74 -26.50
N LYS A 428 -3.49 -0.18 -27.03
CA LYS A 428 -2.13 -0.71 -26.80
C LYS A 428 -1.73 -0.61 -25.32
N TRP A 429 -2.06 0.52 -24.70
CA TRP A 429 -1.84 0.80 -23.28
C TRP A 429 -3.18 0.83 -22.56
N LEU A 430 -3.18 0.56 -21.26
CA LEU A 430 -4.41 0.66 -20.48
C LEU A 430 -4.89 2.11 -20.53
N ARG A 431 -6.18 2.36 -20.70
CA ARG A 431 -6.70 3.73 -20.78
C ARG A 431 -7.07 4.27 -19.40
N TRP A 432 -6.11 4.30 -18.47
CA TRP A 432 -6.36 4.68 -17.07
C TRP A 432 -6.80 6.14 -16.90
N THR A 433 -6.54 6.99 -17.88
CA THR A 433 -6.96 8.40 -17.90
C THR A 433 -8.40 8.60 -18.37
N ASP A 434 -9.05 7.58 -18.92
CA ASP A 434 -10.45 7.65 -19.33
C ASP A 434 -11.35 7.77 -18.08
N GLU A 435 -12.49 8.42 -18.22
CA GLU A 435 -13.41 8.69 -17.12
C GLU A 435 -13.83 7.41 -16.39
N GLY A 436 -13.67 7.39 -15.06
CA GLY A 436 -14.01 6.25 -14.19
C GLY A 436 -13.04 5.07 -14.24
N VAL A 437 -12.11 5.00 -15.19
CA VAL A 437 -11.12 3.88 -15.26
C VAL A 437 -10.11 3.98 -14.12
N GLY A 438 -9.74 5.20 -13.73
CA GLY A 438 -8.85 5.43 -12.57
C GLY A 438 -9.40 4.92 -11.24
N ASP A 439 -10.71 4.67 -11.14
CA ASP A 439 -11.36 4.10 -9.96
C ASP A 439 -11.46 2.56 -10.04
N SER A 440 -11.00 1.94 -11.14
CA SER A 440 -11.04 0.48 -11.36
C SER A 440 -10.26 -0.28 -10.28
N ALA A 441 -10.87 -1.34 -9.77
CA ALA A 441 -10.27 -2.18 -8.75
C ALA A 441 -10.86 -3.60 -8.74
N GLY A 442 -10.00 -4.58 -8.48
CA GLY A 442 -10.34 -5.84 -7.84
C GLY A 442 -9.97 -5.84 -6.36
N GLU A 443 -10.43 -6.85 -5.63
CA GLU A 443 -10.09 -7.05 -4.22
C GLU A 443 -10.01 -8.53 -3.87
N LEU A 444 -8.90 -8.93 -3.25
CA LEU A 444 -8.77 -10.20 -2.55
C LEU A 444 -9.68 -10.21 -1.32
N ILE A 445 -10.67 -11.10 -1.31
CA ILE A 445 -11.65 -11.22 -0.22
C ILE A 445 -11.17 -12.20 0.85
N ALA A 446 -10.57 -13.31 0.42
CA ALA A 446 -10.07 -14.34 1.31
C ALA A 446 -8.95 -15.13 0.64
N ALA A 447 -7.96 -15.54 1.43
CA ALA A 447 -6.90 -16.44 1.00
C ALA A 447 -6.49 -17.31 2.20
N SER A 448 -6.45 -18.63 2.00
CA SER A 448 -6.00 -19.57 3.02
C SER A 448 -5.36 -20.80 2.39
N SER A 449 -4.42 -21.41 3.09
CA SER A 449 -3.82 -22.68 2.68
C SER A 449 -3.67 -23.60 3.87
N HIS A 450 -3.81 -24.90 3.62
CA HIS A 450 -3.60 -25.93 4.63
C HIS A 450 -3.05 -27.19 3.96
N ARG A 451 -1.79 -27.52 4.27
CA ARG A 451 -1.05 -28.61 3.60
C ARG A 451 -1.02 -28.36 2.08
N ASP A 452 -1.53 -29.31 1.31
CA ASP A 452 -1.50 -29.31 -0.16
C ASP A 452 -2.76 -28.69 -0.77
N THR A 453 -3.62 -28.08 0.06
CA THR A 453 -4.84 -27.41 -0.39
C THR A 453 -4.75 -25.90 -0.18
N MET A 454 -5.43 -25.16 -1.05
CA MET A 454 -5.56 -23.71 -0.92
C MET A 454 -6.94 -23.24 -1.37
N PHE A 455 -7.37 -22.14 -0.79
CA PHE A 455 -8.54 -21.37 -1.17
C PHE A 455 -8.12 -19.92 -1.39
N VAL A 456 -8.60 -19.32 -2.47
CA VAL A 456 -8.51 -17.87 -2.68
C VAL A 456 -9.80 -17.40 -3.35
N GLY A 457 -10.27 -16.22 -2.98
CA GLY A 457 -11.43 -15.59 -3.60
C GLY A 457 -11.23 -14.10 -3.80
N GLY A 458 -11.73 -13.58 -4.92
CA GLY A 458 -11.65 -12.16 -5.27
C GLY A 458 -12.95 -11.62 -5.85
N GLU A 459 -13.20 -10.34 -5.62
CA GLU A 459 -14.32 -9.57 -6.15
C GLU A 459 -13.77 -8.54 -7.15
N ALA A 460 -14.33 -8.53 -8.37
CA ALA A 460 -13.87 -7.67 -9.45
C ALA A 460 -14.96 -6.73 -10.00
N LEU A 461 -16.10 -6.59 -9.31
CA LEU A 461 -17.21 -5.72 -9.75
C LEU A 461 -16.74 -4.34 -10.21
N SER A 462 -15.88 -3.68 -9.44
CA SER A 462 -15.40 -2.32 -9.73
C SER A 462 -14.47 -2.24 -10.93
N ALA A 463 -14.02 -3.38 -11.47
CA ALA A 463 -13.27 -3.43 -12.72
C ALA A 463 -14.19 -3.42 -13.95
N TYR A 464 -15.51 -3.53 -13.80
CA TYR A 464 -16.47 -3.57 -14.91
C TYR A 464 -17.32 -2.29 -14.96
N SER A 465 -17.75 -1.91 -16.17
CA SER A 465 -18.62 -0.75 -16.39
C SER A 465 -19.94 -0.86 -15.58
N PRO A 466 -20.29 0.17 -14.79
CA PRO A 466 -21.59 0.23 -14.10
C PRO A 466 -22.79 0.15 -15.05
N ALA A 467 -22.62 0.45 -16.34
CA ALA A 467 -23.67 0.35 -17.36
C ALA A 467 -24.17 -1.09 -17.54
N MET A 468 -23.35 -2.10 -17.22
CA MET A 468 -23.76 -3.51 -17.24
C MET A 468 -24.69 -3.88 -16.07
N ARG A 469 -24.78 -3.05 -15.03
CA ARG A 469 -25.62 -3.27 -13.82
C ARG A 469 -25.37 -4.63 -13.15
N LEU A 470 -24.09 -5.03 -13.09
CA LEU A 470 -23.64 -6.17 -12.31
C LEU A 470 -23.67 -5.82 -10.81
N LYS A 471 -23.78 -6.83 -9.96
CA LYS A 471 -23.80 -6.71 -8.49
C LYS A 471 -22.62 -7.41 -7.82
N SER A 472 -22.10 -8.45 -8.46
CA SER A 472 -20.91 -9.16 -8.01
C SER A 472 -20.31 -9.88 -9.22
N VAL A 473 -18.99 -9.83 -9.32
CA VAL A 473 -18.18 -10.64 -10.24
C VAL A 473 -17.12 -11.32 -9.38
N TYR A 474 -17.57 -12.33 -8.63
CA TYR A 474 -16.73 -13.04 -7.68
C TYR A 474 -16.15 -14.30 -8.31
N ARG A 475 -14.86 -14.54 -8.09
CA ARG A 475 -14.19 -15.79 -8.47
C ARG A 475 -13.51 -16.39 -7.24
N ALA A 476 -13.63 -17.70 -7.09
CA ALA A 476 -12.86 -18.47 -6.13
C ALA A 476 -12.09 -19.61 -6.80
N LEU A 477 -10.88 -19.87 -6.30
CA LEU A 477 -10.09 -21.05 -6.62
C LEU A 477 -9.99 -21.94 -5.39
N VAL A 478 -10.23 -23.24 -5.57
CA VAL A 478 -10.03 -24.28 -4.56
C VAL A 478 -9.06 -25.31 -5.13
N LEU A 479 -7.82 -25.30 -4.67
CA LEU A 479 -6.87 -26.37 -4.95
C LEU A 479 -7.19 -27.53 -4.00
N LEU A 480 -7.80 -28.59 -4.53
CA LEU A 480 -8.24 -29.76 -3.76
C LEU A 480 -7.07 -30.70 -3.42
N ASN A 481 -6.06 -30.71 -4.28
CA ASN A 481 -4.76 -31.34 -4.11
C ASN A 481 -3.79 -30.73 -5.11
N SER A 482 -2.51 -31.10 -5.06
CA SER A 482 -1.47 -30.58 -5.96
C SER A 482 -1.80 -30.68 -7.45
N GLN A 483 -2.74 -31.51 -7.89
CA GLN A 483 -3.06 -31.67 -9.31
C GLN A 483 -4.47 -31.28 -9.69
N THR A 484 -5.32 -30.87 -8.75
CA THR A 484 -6.75 -30.65 -9.00
C THR A 484 -7.19 -29.27 -8.52
N LEU A 485 -7.53 -28.41 -9.48
CA LEU A 485 -8.02 -27.06 -9.23
C LEU A 485 -9.50 -26.97 -9.61
N LEU A 486 -10.33 -26.50 -8.68
CA LEU A 486 -11.70 -26.09 -8.93
C LEU A 486 -11.76 -24.56 -9.01
N VAL A 487 -12.29 -24.04 -10.10
CA VAL A 487 -12.59 -22.62 -10.30
C VAL A 487 -14.10 -22.43 -10.20
N LEU A 488 -14.53 -21.49 -9.37
CA LEU A 488 -15.92 -21.12 -9.17
C LEU A 488 -16.11 -19.65 -9.52
N ASP A 489 -16.91 -19.38 -10.54
CA ASP A 489 -17.41 -18.03 -10.84
C ASP A 489 -18.81 -17.87 -10.25
N HIS A 490 -19.00 -16.79 -9.49
CA HIS A 490 -20.30 -16.35 -8.98
C HIS A 490 -20.58 -14.94 -9.50
N VAL A 491 -21.55 -14.83 -10.41
CA VAL A 491 -21.92 -13.54 -11.01
C VAL A 491 -23.37 -13.22 -10.69
N GLU A 492 -23.58 -12.03 -10.16
CA GLU A 492 -24.90 -11.47 -9.90
C GLU A 492 -25.11 -10.21 -10.73
N LYS A 493 -26.34 -10.00 -11.18
CA LYS A 493 -26.76 -8.81 -11.92
C LYS A 493 -28.10 -8.30 -11.41
N SER A 494 -28.37 -7.03 -11.66
CA SER A 494 -29.70 -6.45 -11.40
C SER A 494 -30.74 -7.00 -12.38
N ASN A 495 -32.02 -6.99 -11.97
CA ASN A 495 -33.12 -7.52 -12.76
C ASN A 495 -33.28 -6.78 -14.11
N ASP A 496 -32.90 -5.50 -14.13
CA ASP A 496 -32.92 -4.60 -15.27
C ASP A 496 -31.57 -4.52 -16.02
N SER A 497 -30.62 -5.42 -15.73
CA SER A 497 -29.38 -5.55 -16.48
C SER A 497 -29.64 -6.16 -17.87
N ALA A 498 -29.09 -5.51 -18.90
CA ALA A 498 -29.15 -5.97 -20.29
C ALA A 498 -28.30 -7.22 -20.56
N VAL A 499 -27.36 -7.56 -19.67
CA VAL A 499 -26.45 -8.70 -19.83
C VAL A 499 -27.24 -10.01 -19.75
N THR A 500 -27.09 -10.85 -20.77
CA THR A 500 -27.75 -12.16 -20.89
C THR A 500 -26.78 -13.33 -20.99
N THR A 501 -25.51 -13.06 -21.28
CA THR A 501 -24.45 -14.05 -21.47
C THR A 501 -23.14 -13.58 -20.85
N GLN A 502 -22.33 -14.54 -20.42
CA GLN A 502 -20.97 -14.33 -19.95
C GLN A 502 -20.03 -15.32 -20.63
N SER A 503 -18.77 -14.92 -20.85
CA SER A 503 -17.72 -15.78 -21.39
C SER A 503 -16.50 -15.77 -20.50
N ALA A 504 -15.92 -16.95 -20.27
CA ALA A 504 -14.65 -17.12 -19.58
C ALA A 504 -13.55 -17.54 -20.56
N PHE A 505 -12.34 -17.00 -20.36
CA PHE A 505 -11.17 -17.32 -21.15
C PHE A 505 -10.10 -18.04 -20.32
N PHE A 506 -9.48 -19.06 -20.90
CA PHE A 506 -8.35 -19.78 -20.30
C PHE A 506 -7.23 -19.95 -21.32
N HIS A 507 -6.10 -19.29 -21.09
CA HIS A 507 -4.99 -19.20 -22.03
C HIS A 507 -3.93 -20.27 -21.80
N ASN A 508 -3.25 -20.62 -22.88
CA ASN A 508 -2.00 -21.35 -22.89
C ASN A 508 -1.08 -20.74 -23.97
N LEU A 509 0.16 -20.49 -23.58
CA LEU A 509 1.21 -19.95 -24.45
C LEU A 509 2.17 -20.99 -25.00
N ASP A 510 2.18 -22.20 -24.47
CA ASP A 510 3.09 -23.24 -24.93
C ASP A 510 2.57 -23.81 -26.26
N ILE A 511 3.14 -23.30 -27.36
CA ILE A 511 2.78 -23.65 -28.75
C ILE A 511 2.94 -25.16 -29.01
N ASP A 512 3.89 -25.79 -28.32
CA ASP A 512 4.17 -27.23 -28.41
C ASP A 512 3.05 -28.09 -27.79
N PHE A 513 2.20 -27.50 -26.93
CA PHE A 513 1.18 -28.22 -26.17
C PHE A 513 -0.18 -27.56 -26.36
N LYS A 514 -0.82 -27.79 -27.51
CA LYS A 514 -2.13 -27.17 -27.81
C LYS A 514 -3.29 -27.82 -27.07
N TYR A 515 -4.30 -27.01 -26.76
CA TYR A 515 -5.63 -27.46 -26.38
C TYR A 515 -6.34 -28.16 -27.54
N VAL A 516 -7.00 -29.26 -27.22
CA VAL A 516 -7.94 -29.98 -28.09
C VAL A 516 -9.28 -30.19 -27.37
N PRO A 517 -10.42 -30.23 -28.08
CA PRO A 517 -11.72 -30.50 -27.47
C PRO A 517 -11.74 -31.85 -26.72
N TYR A 518 -12.37 -31.87 -25.56
CA TYR A 518 -12.48 -33.05 -24.71
C TYR A 518 -13.89 -33.16 -24.12
N LYS A 519 -14.39 -34.38 -23.90
CA LYS A 519 -15.62 -34.63 -23.14
C LYS A 519 -15.32 -35.50 -21.92
N PHE A 520 -15.70 -35.01 -20.74
CA PHE A 520 -15.61 -35.75 -19.50
C PHE A 520 -16.90 -36.53 -19.24
N MET A 521 -16.77 -37.84 -19.00
CA MET A 521 -17.88 -38.78 -18.79
C MET A 521 -18.96 -38.72 -19.89
N ASP A 522 -18.55 -38.43 -21.13
CA ASP A 522 -19.43 -38.23 -22.29
C ASP A 522 -20.57 -37.20 -22.09
N LYS A 523 -20.47 -36.38 -21.03
CA LYS A 523 -21.52 -35.47 -20.58
C LYS A 523 -21.06 -34.02 -20.52
N TYR A 524 -19.87 -33.75 -20.00
CA TYR A 524 -19.37 -32.40 -19.77
C TYR A 524 -18.32 -32.04 -20.82
N ASN A 525 -18.54 -30.95 -21.54
CA ASN A 525 -17.58 -30.39 -22.48
C ASN A 525 -16.35 -29.82 -21.74
N GLY A 526 -15.22 -29.86 -22.43
CA GLY A 526 -13.91 -29.58 -21.85
C GLY A 526 -12.81 -29.40 -22.89
N ALA A 527 -11.59 -29.20 -22.40
CA ALA A 527 -10.36 -29.16 -23.19
C ALA A 527 -9.29 -30.08 -22.58
N LEU A 528 -8.46 -30.64 -23.45
CA LEU A 528 -7.32 -31.50 -23.11
C LEU A 528 -6.05 -30.85 -23.68
N MET A 529 -4.96 -30.92 -22.93
CA MET A 529 -3.62 -30.57 -23.39
C MET A 529 -2.71 -31.78 -23.17
N ASP A 530 -2.17 -32.31 -24.26
CA ASP A 530 -1.27 -33.45 -24.24
C ASP A 530 0.17 -32.99 -24.15
N VAL A 531 0.86 -33.45 -23.11
CA VAL A 531 2.30 -33.29 -22.89
C VAL A 531 2.88 -34.70 -22.88
N TRP A 532 4.06 -34.94 -23.44
CA TRP A 532 4.58 -36.29 -23.81
C TRP A 532 4.15 -37.46 -22.89
N ASP A 533 4.30 -37.32 -21.56
CA ASP A 533 3.95 -38.36 -20.58
C ASP A 533 2.73 -38.04 -19.68
N ALA A 534 2.00 -36.95 -19.91
CA ALA A 534 0.89 -36.48 -19.07
C ALA A 534 -0.27 -35.84 -19.85
N HIS A 535 -1.49 -36.06 -19.36
CA HIS A 535 -2.71 -35.49 -19.95
C HIS A 535 -3.31 -34.50 -18.97
N TYR A 536 -3.36 -33.22 -19.35
CA TYR A 536 -3.95 -32.16 -18.55
C TYR A 536 -5.34 -31.84 -19.07
N LYS A 537 -6.35 -31.94 -18.21
CA LYS A 537 -7.76 -31.88 -18.63
C LYS A 537 -8.48 -30.78 -17.86
N MET A 538 -9.38 -30.10 -18.54
CA MET A 538 -10.37 -29.22 -17.94
C MET A 538 -11.76 -29.51 -18.48
N PHE A 539 -12.80 -29.36 -17.66
CA PHE A 539 -14.20 -29.39 -18.08
C PHE A 539 -15.03 -28.41 -17.25
N TRP A 540 -16.22 -28.07 -17.71
CA TRP A 540 -17.05 -27.03 -17.09
C TRP A 540 -18.54 -27.33 -17.10
N PHE A 541 -19.27 -26.75 -16.16
CA PHE A 541 -20.72 -26.80 -16.07
C PHE A 541 -21.26 -25.69 -15.18
N ASP A 542 -22.55 -25.37 -15.31
CA ASP A 542 -23.23 -24.46 -14.38
C ASP A 542 -23.97 -25.20 -13.26
N SER A 543 -24.55 -24.45 -12.32
CA SER A 543 -25.33 -24.99 -11.21
C SER A 543 -26.54 -25.85 -11.61
N GLN A 544 -27.00 -25.78 -12.87
CA GLN A 544 -28.09 -26.60 -13.42
C GLN A 544 -27.56 -27.81 -14.20
N GLY A 545 -26.23 -27.95 -14.32
CA GLY A 545 -25.56 -29.02 -15.05
C GLY A 545 -25.41 -28.76 -16.55
N LEU A 546 -25.71 -27.55 -17.04
CA LEU A 546 -25.48 -27.17 -18.43
C LEU A 546 -23.97 -27.06 -18.68
N SER A 547 -23.50 -27.64 -19.78
CA SER A 547 -22.10 -27.60 -20.21
C SER A 547 -22.00 -27.12 -21.66
N PRO A 548 -21.72 -25.83 -21.92
CA PRO A 548 -21.59 -25.27 -23.26
C PRO A 548 -20.47 -25.93 -24.07
N ASP A 549 -20.57 -25.89 -25.39
CA ASP A 549 -19.58 -26.48 -26.29
C ASP A 549 -18.21 -25.80 -26.19
N THR A 550 -17.16 -26.61 -26.37
CA THR A 550 -15.77 -26.15 -26.36
C THR A 550 -15.47 -25.30 -27.59
N ARG A 551 -15.09 -24.04 -27.38
CA ARG A 551 -14.52 -23.17 -28.43
C ARG A 551 -13.06 -22.91 -28.11
N ILE A 552 -12.17 -23.34 -28.99
CA ILE A 552 -10.73 -23.09 -28.89
C ILE A 552 -10.36 -22.13 -30.00
N GLN A 553 -9.66 -21.06 -29.64
CA GLN A 553 -9.28 -19.99 -30.54
C GLN A 553 -7.79 -19.69 -30.40
N GLU A 554 -7.20 -19.12 -31.44
CA GLU A 554 -5.82 -18.69 -31.46
C GLU A 554 -5.78 -17.18 -31.73
N ALA A 555 -4.89 -16.47 -31.04
CA ALA A 555 -4.62 -15.07 -31.30
C ALA A 555 -3.12 -14.85 -31.52
N GLU A 556 -2.80 -14.11 -32.57
CA GLU A 556 -1.46 -13.60 -32.84
C GLU A 556 -1.41 -12.12 -32.44
N GLN A 557 -0.41 -11.73 -31.67
CA GLN A 557 -0.26 -10.38 -31.14
C GLN A 557 1.12 -9.84 -31.49
N ALA A 558 1.18 -8.54 -31.83
CA ALA A 558 2.45 -7.83 -31.89
C ALA A 558 2.91 -7.52 -30.46
N ALA A 559 4.02 -8.12 -30.02
CA ALA A 559 4.63 -7.87 -28.73
C ALA A 559 6.05 -7.33 -28.94
N GLU A 560 6.27 -6.06 -28.59
CA GLU A 560 7.54 -5.36 -28.83
C GLU A 560 8.04 -5.47 -30.29
N PHE A 561 8.94 -6.44 -30.55
CA PHE A 561 9.64 -6.70 -31.81
C PHE A 561 9.45 -8.14 -32.33
N LYS A 562 8.58 -8.94 -31.69
CA LYS A 562 8.25 -10.30 -32.11
C LYS A 562 6.74 -10.51 -32.11
N LYS A 563 6.28 -11.35 -33.03
CA LYS A 563 4.91 -11.86 -32.94
C LYS A 563 4.83 -12.89 -31.83
N ARG A 564 3.82 -12.79 -30.99
CA ARG A 564 3.48 -13.78 -29.96
C ARG A 564 2.17 -14.44 -30.32
N TRP A 565 2.05 -15.69 -29.95
CA TRP A 565 0.88 -16.50 -30.21
C TRP A 565 0.36 -17.02 -28.88
N THR A 566 -0.96 -17.00 -28.71
CA THR A 566 -1.65 -17.61 -27.58
C THR A 566 -2.84 -18.40 -28.10
N GLN A 567 -3.10 -19.56 -27.48
CA GLN A 567 -4.33 -20.28 -27.66
C GLN A 567 -5.15 -20.18 -26.39
N TYR A 568 -6.46 -20.05 -26.56
CA TYR A 568 -7.35 -20.00 -25.41
C TYR A 568 -8.65 -20.74 -25.66
N VAL A 569 -9.20 -21.25 -24.57
CA VAL A 569 -10.56 -21.77 -24.53
C VAL A 569 -11.49 -20.60 -24.22
N ASN A 570 -12.60 -20.51 -24.96
CA ASN A 570 -13.66 -19.53 -24.76
C ASN A 570 -14.96 -20.25 -24.37
N VAL A 571 -15.37 -20.11 -23.12
CA VAL A 571 -16.52 -20.83 -22.54
C VAL A 571 -17.67 -19.87 -22.29
N THR A 572 -18.71 -19.93 -23.14
CA THR A 572 -19.86 -19.02 -23.07
C THR A 572 -21.06 -19.65 -22.37
N PHE A 573 -21.53 -19.04 -21.29
CA PHE A 573 -22.73 -19.44 -20.55
C PHE A 573 -23.87 -18.42 -20.68
N PRO A 574 -25.13 -18.86 -20.71
CA PRO A 574 -26.27 -17.99 -20.45
C PRO A 574 -26.33 -17.60 -18.96
N MET A 575 -26.79 -16.38 -18.68
CA MET A 575 -26.94 -15.81 -17.33
C MET A 575 -28.17 -16.33 -16.57
N ARG A 576 -28.54 -17.61 -16.74
CA ARG A 576 -29.72 -18.22 -16.09
C ARG A 576 -29.46 -18.77 -14.67
N GLY A 577 -28.20 -18.83 -14.25
CA GLY A 577 -27.78 -19.26 -12.91
C GLY A 577 -26.51 -18.53 -12.48
N THR A 578 -26.34 -18.33 -11.18
CA THR A 578 -25.28 -17.46 -10.64
C THR A 578 -23.89 -18.11 -10.64
N ARG A 579 -23.82 -19.45 -10.56
CA ARG A 579 -22.57 -20.18 -10.31
C ARG A 579 -22.11 -21.06 -11.46
N LYS A 580 -20.85 -20.92 -11.87
CA LYS A 580 -20.20 -21.74 -12.92
C LYS A 580 -18.95 -22.40 -12.36
N PHE A 581 -18.74 -23.64 -12.74
CA PHE A 581 -17.68 -24.49 -12.22
C PHE A 581 -16.76 -24.93 -13.36
N TYR A 582 -15.45 -24.87 -13.13
CA TYR A 582 -14.42 -25.39 -14.02
C TYR A 582 -13.49 -26.26 -13.19
N VAL A 583 -13.21 -27.47 -13.67
CA VAL A 583 -12.37 -28.44 -12.95
C VAL A 583 -11.17 -28.79 -13.82
N CYS A 584 -9.98 -28.49 -13.33
CA CYS A 584 -8.70 -28.78 -13.98
C CYS A 584 -7.98 -29.90 -13.24
N PHE A 585 -7.55 -30.97 -13.92
CA PHE A 585 -6.92 -32.12 -13.28
C PHE A 585 -5.95 -32.91 -14.17
N ASN A 586 -5.09 -33.72 -13.53
CA ASN A 586 -4.21 -34.72 -14.16
C ASN A 586 -4.68 -36.17 -13.86
N ARG A 587 -4.28 -37.13 -14.70
CA ARG A 587 -4.75 -38.52 -14.90
C ARG A 587 -4.84 -39.40 -13.63
N LEU A 588 -4.17 -39.06 -12.52
CA LEU A 588 -4.14 -39.89 -11.30
C LEU A 588 -5.47 -39.95 -10.54
N MET A 589 -6.43 -39.06 -10.85
CA MET A 589 -7.73 -38.98 -10.17
C MET A 589 -8.62 -40.23 -10.30
N ARG A 590 -8.43 -41.08 -11.32
CA ARG A 590 -9.37 -42.21 -11.54
C ARG A 590 -9.35 -43.21 -10.38
N TYR A 591 -8.18 -43.50 -9.81
CA TYR A 591 -8.05 -44.50 -8.75
C TYR A 591 -8.36 -43.94 -7.35
N SER A 592 -8.01 -42.67 -7.09
CA SER A 592 -8.21 -42.04 -5.79
C SER A 592 -9.67 -41.68 -5.53
N LEU A 593 -10.39 -41.14 -6.53
CA LEU A 593 -11.82 -40.85 -6.40
C LEU A 593 -12.64 -42.13 -6.25
N LEU A 594 -12.33 -43.18 -7.02
CA LEU A 594 -12.96 -44.49 -6.84
C LEU A 594 -12.73 -45.04 -5.43
N SER A 595 -11.52 -44.90 -4.88
CA SER A 595 -11.18 -45.34 -3.53
C SER A 595 -11.93 -44.54 -2.45
N VAL A 596 -12.04 -43.21 -2.60
CA VAL A 596 -12.78 -42.35 -1.67
C VAL A 596 -14.28 -42.61 -1.76
N LEU A 597 -14.83 -42.82 -2.97
CA LEU A 597 -16.24 -43.14 -3.16
C LEU A 597 -16.58 -44.53 -2.62
N LEU A 598 -15.67 -45.50 -2.79
CA LEU A 598 -15.78 -46.84 -2.18
C LEU A 598 -15.68 -46.78 -0.66
N LEU A 599 -14.80 -45.96 -0.10
CA LEU A 599 -14.69 -45.74 1.35
C LEU A 599 -15.94 -45.04 1.90
N TRP A 600 -16.49 -44.07 1.17
CA TRP A 600 -17.74 -43.41 1.52
C TRP A 600 -18.92 -44.37 1.48
N ILE A 601 -19.03 -45.21 0.44
CA ILE A 601 -20.06 -46.24 0.33
C ILE A 601 -19.87 -47.28 1.44
N ALA A 602 -18.63 -47.66 1.77
CA ALA A 602 -18.34 -48.59 2.85
C ALA A 602 -18.74 -48.01 4.22
N GLU A 603 -18.44 -46.74 4.52
CA GLU A 603 -18.93 -46.06 5.72
C GLU A 603 -20.46 -45.97 5.74
N LEU A 604 -21.09 -45.59 4.61
CA LEU A 604 -22.54 -45.48 4.53
C LEU A 604 -23.22 -46.83 4.76
N LEU A 605 -22.65 -47.93 4.24
CA LEU A 605 -23.12 -49.30 4.47
C LEU A 605 -22.86 -49.76 5.90
N PHE A 606 -21.76 -49.35 6.52
CA PHE A 606 -21.45 -49.69 7.92
C PHE A 606 -22.40 -48.97 8.90
N VAL A 607 -22.71 -47.70 8.64
CA VAL A 607 -23.67 -46.89 9.41
C VAL A 607 -25.12 -47.33 9.12
N SER A 608 -25.41 -47.78 7.91
CA SER A 608 -26.73 -48.32 7.52
C SER A 608 -27.04 -49.70 8.11
N ASN A 609 -26.02 -50.54 8.35
CA ASN A 609 -26.22 -51.93 8.86
C ASN A 609 -26.19 -52.06 10.39
N THR A 610 -25.99 -50.97 11.15
CA THR A 610 -25.90 -51.02 12.62
C THR A 610 -27.04 -50.30 13.35
N CYS A 611 -28.11 -49.91 12.66
CA CYS A 611 -29.20 -49.17 13.29
C CYS A 611 -30.55 -49.88 13.16
N ASP A 612 -30.73 -50.96 13.95
CA ASP A 612 -32.04 -51.51 14.29
C ASP A 612 -32.30 -51.40 15.81
N ARG A 613 -32.82 -50.23 16.16
CA ARG A 613 -33.62 -49.84 17.35
C ARG A 613 -33.12 -50.04 18.80
N LEU A 614 -33.38 -48.94 19.52
CA LEU A 614 -33.73 -48.76 20.95
C LEU A 614 -32.59 -48.56 21.97
N LEU A 615 -32.35 -47.29 22.33
CA LEU A 615 -32.22 -46.83 23.73
C LEU A 615 -32.32 -45.30 23.80
N CYS A 616 -33.54 -44.79 23.71
CA CYS A 616 -33.91 -43.58 24.43
C CYS A 616 -33.99 -43.92 25.91
N GLY A 617 -33.16 -43.26 26.72
CA GLY A 617 -33.41 -43.05 28.15
C GLY A 617 -32.56 -43.85 29.13
N VAL A 618 -31.38 -43.34 29.47
CA VAL A 618 -30.86 -43.43 30.85
C VAL A 618 -30.13 -42.12 31.23
N LYS A 619 -30.48 -41.60 32.41
CA LYS A 619 -29.97 -40.41 33.08
C LYS A 619 -28.46 -40.47 33.36
N TRP A 620 -27.73 -39.40 33.06
CA TRP A 620 -26.40 -39.16 33.63
C TRP A 620 -26.54 -38.41 34.95
N LYS A 621 -26.38 -39.13 36.07
CA LYS A 621 -26.10 -38.57 37.40
C LYS A 621 -24.61 -38.29 37.50
N GLY A 622 -24.28 -37.13 38.05
CA GLY A 622 -22.95 -36.52 38.05
C GLY A 622 -21.87 -37.30 38.79
N VAL A 623 -20.65 -37.12 38.30
CA VAL A 623 -19.41 -37.36 39.02
C VAL A 623 -18.86 -35.99 39.40
N SER A 624 -18.71 -35.75 40.70
CA SER A 624 -18.16 -34.55 41.31
C SER A 624 -16.70 -34.33 40.87
N PRO A 625 -16.26 -33.07 40.66
CA PRO A 625 -14.86 -32.77 40.48
C PRO A 625 -14.14 -32.77 41.83
N ASP A 626 -12.97 -33.41 41.83
CA ASP A 626 -12.00 -33.44 42.93
C ASP A 626 -11.64 -32.02 43.41
N PRO A 627 -11.67 -31.69 44.72
CA PRO A 627 -11.52 -30.31 45.21
C PRO A 627 -10.11 -29.72 45.12
N GLU A 628 -9.09 -30.52 44.81
CA GLU A 628 -7.68 -30.08 44.86
C GLU A 628 -7.14 -29.59 43.49
N VAL A 629 -7.74 -29.99 42.37
CA VAL A 629 -7.29 -29.53 41.02
C VAL A 629 -7.85 -28.14 40.66
N ASN A 630 -8.94 -27.72 41.32
CA ASN A 630 -9.58 -26.42 41.08
C ASN A 630 -8.94 -25.25 41.85
N LYS A 631 -7.98 -25.51 42.76
CA LYS A 631 -7.20 -24.44 43.40
C LYS A 631 -6.01 -23.99 42.54
N GLN A 632 -5.40 -24.90 41.77
CA GLN A 632 -4.30 -24.54 40.86
C GLN A 632 -4.80 -23.86 39.58
N ASN A 633 -5.97 -24.23 39.07
CA ASN A 633 -6.56 -23.53 37.90
C ASN A 633 -7.25 -22.20 38.25
N ARG A 634 -7.72 -21.99 39.49
CA ARG A 634 -8.25 -20.67 39.92
C ARG A 634 -7.18 -19.66 40.31
N LEU A 635 -5.97 -20.12 40.66
CA LEU A 635 -4.82 -19.22 40.88
C LEU A 635 -4.14 -18.81 39.57
N HIS A 636 -4.20 -19.65 38.51
CA HIS A 636 -3.63 -19.29 37.21
C HIS A 636 -4.52 -18.42 36.32
N ASP A 637 -5.84 -18.39 36.53
CA ASP A 637 -6.76 -17.53 35.75
C ASP A 637 -6.95 -16.11 36.34
N GLN A 638 -6.37 -15.81 37.50
CA GLN A 638 -6.48 -14.49 38.15
C GLN A 638 -5.41 -13.47 37.73
N HIS A 639 -4.49 -13.80 36.83
CA HIS A 639 -3.42 -12.90 36.35
C HIS A 639 -3.34 -12.78 34.81
N ARG A 640 -4.47 -12.92 34.09
CA ARG A 640 -4.57 -12.38 32.72
C ARG A 640 -4.91 -10.89 32.82
N PHE A 641 -3.92 -10.03 32.69
CA PHE A 641 -4.11 -8.58 32.60
C PHE A 641 -5.13 -8.26 31.51
N SER A 642 -6.31 -7.79 31.88
CA SER A 642 -7.28 -7.25 30.94
C SER A 642 -6.73 -5.94 30.36
N LEU A 643 -6.61 -5.85 29.04
CA LEU A 643 -6.18 -4.62 28.34
C LEU A 643 -7.01 -3.40 28.83
N PRO A 644 -6.36 -2.24 29.08
CA PRO A 644 -7.03 -1.06 29.60
C PRO A 644 -7.85 -0.32 28.54
N THR A 645 -8.81 0.49 28.99
CA THR A 645 -9.46 1.50 28.13
C THR A 645 -8.68 2.80 28.21
N VAL A 646 -8.30 3.37 27.08
CA VAL A 646 -7.42 4.55 27.04
C VAL A 646 -8.20 5.81 26.69
N VAL A 647 -7.95 6.90 27.41
CA VAL A 647 -8.52 8.22 27.08
C VAL A 647 -7.38 9.22 26.92
N ILE A 648 -7.32 9.88 25.76
CA ILE A 648 -6.32 10.89 25.44
C ILE A 648 -6.97 12.27 25.54
N THR A 649 -6.45 13.11 26.44
CA THR A 649 -6.90 14.51 26.59
C THR A 649 -5.75 15.48 26.36
N THR A 650 -6.06 16.62 25.77
CA THR A 650 -5.08 17.67 25.52
C THR A 650 -5.78 19.00 25.22
N LEU A 651 -5.06 20.11 25.33
CA LEU A 651 -5.53 21.39 24.81
C LEU A 651 -5.49 21.35 23.26
N PRO A 652 -6.52 21.85 22.54
CA PRO A 652 -6.53 21.81 21.08
C PRO A 652 -5.27 22.45 20.47
N GLY A 653 -4.68 21.80 19.46
CA GLY A 653 -3.43 22.27 18.82
C GLY A 653 -2.13 21.87 19.56
N SER A 654 -2.21 21.02 20.58
CA SER A 654 -1.04 20.54 21.32
C SER A 654 -0.37 19.28 20.72
N GLY A 655 -0.87 18.77 19.59
CA GLY A 655 -0.20 17.71 18.82
C GLY A 655 -0.45 16.27 19.27
N SER A 656 -1.45 16.01 20.12
CA SER A 656 -1.80 14.63 20.56
C SER A 656 -2.24 13.72 19.41
N GLU A 657 -2.53 14.27 18.22
CA GLU A 657 -2.77 13.53 16.98
C GLU A 657 -1.68 12.51 16.67
N MET A 658 -0.43 12.80 17.03
CA MET A 658 0.72 11.93 16.76
C MET A 658 0.65 10.59 17.50
N LEU A 659 -0.05 10.54 18.64
CA LEU A 659 -0.23 9.30 19.39
C LEU A 659 -1.08 8.27 18.64
N LYS A 660 -1.81 8.67 17.59
CA LYS A 660 -2.56 7.73 16.72
C LYS A 660 -1.66 6.62 16.18
N HIS A 661 -0.42 6.94 15.79
CA HIS A 661 0.53 5.98 15.22
C HIS A 661 0.93 4.85 16.18
N LEU A 662 0.71 5.04 17.49
CA LEU A 662 0.95 4.00 18.48
C LEU A 662 -0.19 2.97 18.56
N PHE A 663 -1.37 3.30 18.02
CA PHE A 663 -2.59 2.48 18.10
C PHE A 663 -3.14 2.07 16.73
N ASP A 664 -2.57 2.58 15.63
CA ASP A 664 -2.95 2.24 14.27
C ASP A 664 -2.56 0.78 13.96
N ASN A 665 -3.49 0.03 13.36
CA ASN A 665 -3.33 -1.39 13.00
C ASN A 665 -2.93 -2.30 14.19
N SER A 666 -3.41 -1.96 15.40
CA SER A 666 -3.19 -2.76 16.62
C SER A 666 -4.28 -3.83 16.78
N SER A 667 -3.89 -5.06 17.11
CA SER A 667 -4.84 -6.11 17.52
C SER A 667 -5.47 -5.85 18.89
N ASP A 668 -4.80 -5.04 19.71
CA ASP A 668 -5.13 -4.83 21.12
C ASP A 668 -5.99 -3.57 21.32
N PHE A 669 -5.92 -2.61 20.40
CA PHE A 669 -6.56 -1.32 20.53
C PHE A 669 -7.31 -0.88 19.27
N ILE A 670 -8.38 -0.10 19.46
CA ILE A 670 -9.09 0.63 18.41
C ILE A 670 -9.11 2.13 18.73
N TYR A 671 -8.55 2.94 17.83
CA TYR A 671 -8.44 4.38 17.99
C TYR A 671 -9.69 5.12 17.46
N ILE A 672 -10.47 5.68 18.38
CA ILE A 672 -11.71 6.41 18.08
C ILE A 672 -11.53 7.90 18.39
N ARG A 673 -11.76 8.75 17.39
CA ARG A 673 -11.71 10.21 17.53
C ARG A 673 -13.11 10.76 17.83
N VAL A 674 -13.23 11.66 18.80
CA VAL A 674 -14.52 12.28 19.16
C VAL A 674 -14.38 13.80 19.31
N PRO A 675 -15.29 14.62 18.75
CA PRO A 675 -16.39 14.22 17.86
C PRO A 675 -15.94 14.02 16.40
N THR A 676 -16.73 13.25 15.68
CA THR A 676 -16.78 13.13 14.21
C THR A 676 -18.24 13.31 13.77
N GLU A 677 -18.50 13.41 12.47
CA GLU A 677 -19.87 13.55 11.98
C GLU A 677 -20.80 12.38 12.37
N HIS A 678 -20.24 11.19 12.54
CA HIS A 678 -21.00 9.97 12.82
C HIS A 678 -20.82 9.43 14.24
N VAL A 679 -19.72 9.79 14.92
CA VAL A 679 -19.49 9.55 16.34
C VAL A 679 -19.43 10.91 17.02
N ASP A 680 -20.59 11.43 17.38
CA ASP A 680 -20.73 12.69 18.11
C ASP A 680 -21.12 12.43 19.58
N ILE A 681 -20.89 13.42 20.42
CA ILE A 681 -21.33 13.43 21.81
C ILE A 681 -22.86 13.66 21.80
N PRO A 682 -23.66 12.90 22.56
CA PRO A 682 -25.11 13.09 22.58
C PRO A 682 -25.48 14.53 22.91
N GLU A 683 -26.45 15.09 22.17
CA GLU A 683 -27.06 16.38 22.53
C GLU A 683 -27.64 16.25 23.94
N THR A 684 -27.04 16.96 24.90
CA THR A 684 -27.51 17.01 26.28
C THR A 684 -27.96 18.42 26.61
N GLU A 685 -28.50 18.61 27.82
CA GLU A 685 -28.73 19.95 28.34
C GLU A 685 -27.43 20.79 28.37
N PHE A 686 -26.25 20.18 28.27
CA PHE A 686 -24.99 20.90 28.12
C PHE A 686 -24.53 20.94 26.65
N GLU A 687 -24.33 22.13 26.14
CA GLU A 687 -23.54 22.34 24.92
C GLU A 687 -22.06 22.33 25.32
N PHE A 688 -21.26 21.51 24.63
CA PHE A 688 -19.82 21.49 24.81
C PHE A 688 -19.20 22.56 23.93
N ASP A 689 -18.42 23.47 24.52
CA ASP A 689 -17.59 24.36 23.71
C ASP A 689 -16.55 23.51 22.96
N SER A 690 -16.48 23.73 21.64
CA SER A 690 -15.62 22.98 20.73
C SER A 690 -14.12 23.23 20.98
N PHE A 691 -13.78 24.26 21.76
CA PHE A 691 -12.43 24.66 22.11
C PHE A 691 -12.11 24.29 23.57
N VAL A 692 -12.72 24.98 24.56
CA VAL A 692 -12.51 24.76 26.01
C VAL A 692 -13.69 25.28 26.85
N ASP A 693 -13.96 24.64 28.00
CA ASP A 693 -14.91 25.10 29.03
C ASP A 693 -14.29 25.08 30.44
N ALA A 694 -14.91 25.78 31.37
CA ALA A 694 -14.50 25.85 32.77
C ALA A 694 -15.22 24.84 33.68
N CYS A 695 -15.87 23.81 33.11
CA CYS A 695 -16.74 22.89 33.85
C CYS A 695 -16.02 21.61 34.28
N GLU A 696 -15.99 21.40 35.60
CA GLU A 696 -15.47 20.19 36.23
C GLU A 696 -16.58 19.20 36.54
N TRP A 697 -16.34 17.92 36.24
CA TRP A 697 -17.23 16.83 36.62
C TRP A 697 -16.54 15.90 37.62
N SER A 698 -17.18 15.74 38.77
CA SER A 698 -16.65 14.97 39.88
C SER A 698 -17.09 13.50 39.84
N ARG A 699 -16.45 12.65 40.64
CA ARG A 699 -16.92 11.27 40.90
C ARG A 699 -18.33 11.25 41.49
N SER A 700 -18.63 12.22 42.35
CA SER A 700 -19.97 12.38 42.94
C SER A 700 -21.02 12.62 41.84
N ASP A 701 -20.73 13.42 40.82
CA ASP A 701 -21.66 13.64 39.72
C ASP A 701 -21.97 12.34 38.96
N ALA A 702 -20.98 11.45 38.81
CA ALA A 702 -21.20 10.14 38.21
C ALA A 702 -22.10 9.25 39.07
N LEU A 703 -21.80 9.12 40.37
CA LEU A 703 -22.53 8.28 41.33
C LEU A 703 -23.99 8.70 41.52
N HIS A 704 -24.27 10.01 41.52
CA HIS A 704 -25.63 10.53 41.64
C HIS A 704 -26.41 10.46 40.30
N GLY A 705 -25.82 9.85 39.27
CA GLY A 705 -26.45 9.70 37.97
C GLY A 705 -26.71 11.04 37.28
N ARG A 706 -25.85 12.04 37.47
CA ARG A 706 -25.85 13.24 36.60
C ARG A 706 -25.18 12.88 35.27
N PHE A 707 -25.67 13.44 34.18
CA PHE A 707 -25.19 13.15 32.82
C PHE A 707 -25.43 11.69 32.35
N LYS A 708 -26.55 11.06 32.73
CA LYS A 708 -26.85 9.65 32.38
C LYS A 708 -26.73 9.32 30.89
N LEU A 709 -27.11 10.25 30.01
CA LEU A 709 -26.95 10.08 28.55
C LEU A 709 -25.48 9.91 28.16
N ILE A 710 -24.58 10.69 28.77
CA ILE A 710 -23.14 10.65 28.50
C ILE A 710 -22.51 9.42 29.15
N GLN A 711 -22.96 9.04 30.35
CA GLN A 711 -22.55 7.78 30.98
C GLN A 711 -22.94 6.58 30.10
N GLY A 712 -24.19 6.52 29.65
CA GLY A 712 -24.69 5.46 28.78
C GLY A 712 -23.97 5.42 27.42
N TRP A 713 -23.67 6.59 26.85
CA TRP A 713 -22.89 6.71 25.62
C TRP A 713 -21.44 6.22 25.79
N LEU A 714 -20.74 6.64 26.87
CA LEU A 714 -19.41 6.16 27.21
C LEU A 714 -19.41 4.64 27.45
N HIS A 715 -20.36 4.11 28.22
CA HIS A 715 -20.50 2.68 28.44
C HIS A 715 -20.76 1.91 27.15
N SER A 716 -21.61 2.44 26.27
CA SER A 716 -21.90 1.82 24.96
C SER A 716 -20.66 1.78 24.08
N LEU A 717 -19.91 2.88 24.00
CA LEU A 717 -18.66 2.95 23.24
C LEU A 717 -17.59 2.00 23.77
N ILE A 718 -17.45 1.88 25.10
CA ILE A 718 -16.34 1.16 25.73
C ILE A 718 -16.63 -0.33 25.89
N HIS A 719 -17.84 -0.70 26.32
CA HIS A 719 -18.19 -2.10 26.60
C HIS A 719 -18.90 -2.80 25.44
N ASN A 720 -19.55 -2.04 24.55
CA ASN A 720 -20.33 -2.57 23.42
C ASN A 720 -19.91 -1.92 22.09
N THR A 721 -18.61 -1.67 21.90
CA THR A 721 -18.06 -0.92 20.75
C THR A 721 -18.59 -1.43 19.42
N LYS A 722 -18.63 -2.75 19.22
CA LYS A 722 -19.16 -3.38 18.00
C LYS A 722 -20.60 -2.97 17.73
N LEU A 723 -21.47 -3.10 18.72
CA LEU A 723 -22.89 -2.76 18.62
C LEU A 723 -23.07 -1.24 18.46
N HIS A 724 -22.29 -0.44 19.18
CA HIS A 724 -22.30 1.02 19.07
C HIS A 724 -21.98 1.45 17.64
N LEU A 725 -20.87 0.95 17.08
CA LEU A 725 -20.46 1.26 15.71
C LEU A 725 -21.46 0.74 14.66
N GLN A 726 -22.12 -0.40 14.90
CA GLN A 726 -23.15 -0.93 14.00
C GLN A 726 -24.43 -0.07 13.98
N ASN A 727 -24.79 0.53 15.11
CA ASN A 727 -26.00 1.35 15.23
C ASN A 727 -25.88 2.74 14.59
N ILE A 728 -24.66 3.17 14.24
CA ILE A 728 -24.43 4.43 13.53
C ILE A 728 -24.98 4.33 12.10
N GLN A 729 -25.96 5.16 11.75
CA GLN A 729 -26.51 5.17 10.40
C GLN A 729 -25.56 5.94 9.46
N LEU A 730 -24.95 5.22 8.52
CA LEU A 730 -24.20 5.83 7.44
C LEU A 730 -25.21 6.20 6.36
N VAL A 731 -25.45 7.48 6.14
CA VAL A 731 -26.49 7.95 5.21
C VAL A 731 -26.18 7.44 3.79
N GLU A 732 -27.00 6.53 3.27
CA GLU A 732 -27.11 6.30 1.82
C GLU A 732 -27.87 7.48 1.21
N SER A 733 -27.21 8.25 0.35
CA SER A 733 -27.85 9.34 -0.39
C SER A 733 -28.74 8.80 -1.53
N SER A 734 -29.82 8.12 -1.17
CA SER A 734 -30.88 7.71 -2.09
C SER A 734 -32.22 7.60 -1.37
N ARG A 735 -32.76 8.75 -0.95
CA ARG A 735 -34.20 9.12 -0.82
C ARG A 735 -34.37 10.31 0.12
N ALA A 736 -34.12 11.52 -0.39
CA ALA A 736 -34.80 12.69 0.16
C ALA A 736 -36.29 12.58 -0.22
N LYS A 737 -37.09 11.97 0.66
CA LYS A 737 -38.54 12.04 0.56
C LYS A 737 -38.94 13.51 0.59
N GLN A 738 -39.59 13.97 -0.47
CA GLN A 738 -40.38 15.19 -0.43
C GLN A 738 -41.38 15.10 0.73
N PRO A 739 -41.45 16.09 1.63
CA PRO A 739 -42.61 16.21 2.50
C PRO A 739 -43.77 16.68 1.63
N GLN A 740 -44.78 15.82 1.49
CA GLN A 740 -46.08 16.19 0.93
C GLN A 740 -46.64 17.40 1.69
N ARG A 741 -47.10 18.40 0.92
CA ARG A 741 -47.93 19.49 1.42
C ARG A 741 -49.22 18.91 2.00
N GLY A 742 -49.39 19.02 3.31
CA GLY A 742 -50.68 18.97 4.00
C GLY A 742 -50.98 20.33 4.61
N LEU A 743 -52.15 20.89 4.28
CA LEU A 743 -52.68 22.12 4.86
C LEU A 743 -52.78 22.03 6.40
N GLY A 744 -52.38 23.08 7.11
CA GLY A 744 -52.64 23.20 8.55
C GLY A 744 -51.92 24.37 9.23
N SER A 745 -52.66 25.45 9.42
CA SER A 745 -52.45 26.65 10.27
C SER A 745 -51.52 26.52 11.50
N GLY A 746 -50.70 27.57 11.76
CA GLY A 746 -50.45 28.02 13.15
C GLY A 746 -49.03 28.44 13.56
N ARG A 747 -48.73 29.75 13.45
CA ARG A 747 -47.90 30.62 14.33
C ARG A 747 -46.38 30.38 14.55
N GLU A 748 -45.63 31.33 13.97
CA GLU A 748 -44.48 32.10 14.50
C GLU A 748 -43.34 31.43 15.29
N ARG A 749 -42.10 31.53 14.75
CA ARG A 749 -40.99 32.29 15.41
C ARG A 749 -39.78 32.55 14.50
N ARG A 750 -39.57 33.86 14.26
CA ARG A 750 -38.38 34.65 13.85
C ARG A 750 -37.16 33.98 13.20
N LYS A 751 -36.97 34.32 11.91
CA LYS A 751 -35.72 34.28 11.13
C LYS A 751 -34.58 35.08 11.78
N ARG A 752 -33.37 34.51 11.78
CA ARG A 752 -32.10 35.25 11.84
C ARG A 752 -31.38 35.08 10.49
N THR A 753 -31.14 36.19 9.83
CA THR A 753 -30.61 36.33 8.47
C THR A 753 -29.11 36.04 8.44
N ARG A 754 -28.66 35.00 7.71
CA ARG A 754 -27.25 34.83 7.33
C ARG A 754 -27.07 35.29 5.88
N ARG A 755 -26.10 36.19 5.69
CA ARG A 755 -25.64 36.76 4.41
C ARG A 755 -25.31 35.63 3.41
N LYS A 756 -25.73 35.81 2.15
CA LYS A 756 -25.44 34.94 1.01
C LYS A 756 -23.96 35.08 0.60
N GLU A 757 -23.23 33.98 0.64
CA GLU A 757 -21.98 33.74 -0.10
C GLU A 757 -22.19 32.57 -1.10
N PRO A 758 -21.36 32.41 -2.14
CA PRO A 758 -21.70 31.60 -3.31
C PRO A 758 -21.75 30.09 -2.99
N ALA A 759 -22.91 29.48 -3.24
CA ALA A 759 -23.29 28.16 -2.72
C ALA A 759 -22.79 26.93 -3.52
N ILE A 760 -21.71 27.05 -4.31
CA ILE A 760 -21.27 25.97 -5.22
C ILE A 760 -20.00 25.26 -4.72
N GLU A 761 -19.04 25.94 -4.08
CA GLU A 761 -17.83 25.28 -3.55
C GLU A 761 -18.01 24.60 -2.18
N VAL A 762 -18.93 25.08 -1.34
CA VAL A 762 -19.12 24.55 0.02
C VAL A 762 -19.82 23.18 0.01
N LYS A 763 -20.70 22.92 -0.99
CA LYS A 763 -21.36 21.62 -1.13
C LYS A 763 -20.39 20.49 -1.48
N GLY A 764 -19.34 20.77 -2.26
CA GLY A 764 -18.31 19.77 -2.61
C GLY A 764 -17.44 19.38 -1.40
N LYS A 765 -17.01 20.35 -0.60
CA LYS A 765 -16.22 20.10 0.62
C LYS A 765 -17.01 19.35 1.69
N VAL A 766 -18.27 19.72 1.92
CA VAL A 766 -19.14 19.01 2.88
C VAL A 766 -19.38 17.58 2.40
N ARG A 767 -19.68 17.36 1.12
CA ARG A 767 -19.90 16.01 0.58
C ARG A 767 -18.67 15.10 0.64
N SER A 768 -17.47 15.65 0.38
CA SER A 768 -16.21 14.92 0.56
C SER A 768 -15.89 14.60 2.03
N SER A 769 -16.33 15.44 2.97
CA SER A 769 -16.19 15.18 4.41
C SER A 769 -17.14 14.08 4.88
N LEU A 770 -18.40 14.09 4.38
CA LEU A 770 -19.42 13.07 4.64
C LEU A 770 -18.93 11.67 4.18
N ASP A 771 -18.39 11.58 2.96
CA ASP A 771 -17.92 10.30 2.40
C ASP A 771 -16.65 9.78 3.09
N ARG A 772 -15.75 10.68 3.52
CA ARG A 772 -14.53 10.32 4.26
C ARG A 772 -14.84 9.82 5.68
N ASP A 773 -15.77 10.46 6.37
CA ASP A 773 -16.15 10.07 7.73
C ASP A 773 -16.98 8.76 7.71
N ALA A 774 -17.77 8.50 6.66
CA ALA A 774 -18.42 7.20 6.47
C ALA A 774 -17.42 6.07 6.20
N GLY A 775 -16.36 6.33 5.41
CA GLY A 775 -15.24 5.40 5.22
C GLY A 775 -14.54 5.06 6.53
N TYR A 776 -14.30 6.06 7.39
CA TYR A 776 -13.71 5.89 8.72
C TYR A 776 -14.53 4.96 9.63
N ILE A 777 -15.87 5.08 9.65
CA ILE A 777 -16.72 4.15 10.42
C ILE A 777 -16.68 2.73 9.85
N ARG A 778 -16.64 2.56 8.52
CA ARG A 778 -16.54 1.23 7.89
C ARG A 778 -15.23 0.54 8.26
N GLU A 779 -14.12 1.28 8.28
CA GLU A 779 -12.82 0.78 8.71
C GLU A 779 -12.84 0.32 10.17
N MET A 780 -13.42 1.13 11.07
CA MET A 780 -13.58 0.75 12.48
C MET A 780 -14.46 -0.49 12.65
N ARG A 781 -15.56 -0.61 11.89
CA ARG A 781 -16.42 -1.81 11.90
C ARG A 781 -15.66 -3.07 11.46
N ARG A 782 -14.80 -2.94 10.44
CA ARG A 782 -13.92 -4.02 9.98
C ARG A 782 -12.92 -4.40 11.06
N HIS A 783 -12.25 -3.41 11.65
CA HIS A 783 -11.26 -3.61 12.74
C HIS A 783 -11.86 -4.35 13.94
N VAL A 784 -13.03 -3.92 14.44
CA VAL A 784 -13.71 -4.61 15.57
C VAL A 784 -14.24 -5.99 15.18
N SER A 785 -14.48 -6.25 13.89
CA SER A 785 -14.89 -7.58 13.43
C SER A 785 -13.70 -8.54 13.32
N GLU A 786 -12.53 -8.03 12.93
CA GLU A 786 -11.27 -8.76 12.84
C GLU A 786 -10.62 -8.99 14.21
N TYR A 787 -10.70 -7.99 15.10
CA TYR A 787 -10.15 -8.01 16.46
C TYR A 787 -11.25 -7.78 17.51
N PRO A 788 -12.07 -8.81 17.85
CA PRO A 788 -13.17 -8.66 18.80
C PRO A 788 -12.76 -8.27 20.23
N ASN A 789 -11.50 -8.51 20.58
CA ASN A 789 -10.94 -8.25 21.92
C ASN A 789 -10.25 -6.87 22.01
N ALA A 790 -10.19 -6.10 20.92
CA ALA A 790 -9.55 -4.79 20.92
C ALA A 790 -10.26 -3.82 21.87
N ARG A 791 -9.49 -3.08 22.67
CA ARG A 791 -9.99 -2.08 23.62
C ARG A 791 -9.97 -0.68 23.03
N VAL A 792 -10.89 0.17 23.49
CA VAL A 792 -11.05 1.51 22.91
C VAL A 792 -9.98 2.46 23.41
N VAL A 793 -9.44 3.24 22.48
CA VAL A 793 -8.62 4.43 22.71
C VAL A 793 -9.42 5.64 22.26
N LEU A 794 -9.95 6.42 23.20
CA LEU A 794 -10.76 7.61 22.93
C LEU A 794 -9.88 8.85 22.87
N LYS A 795 -9.80 9.50 21.70
CA LYS A 795 -9.15 10.80 21.55
C LYS A 795 -10.18 11.93 21.52
N MET A 796 -10.23 12.69 22.61
CA MET A 796 -11.16 13.81 22.77
C MET A 796 -10.57 15.09 22.14
N ARG A 797 -11.26 15.69 21.16
CA ARG A 797 -10.76 16.89 20.46
C ARG A 797 -10.90 18.18 21.29
N SER A 798 -11.95 18.31 22.08
CA SER A 798 -12.17 19.49 22.94
C SER A 798 -11.29 19.41 24.18
N GLY A 799 -10.64 20.52 24.54
CA GLY A 799 -9.80 20.61 25.73
C GLY A 799 -10.58 20.41 27.03
N SER A 800 -11.89 20.62 27.00
CA SER A 800 -12.79 20.49 28.15
C SER A 800 -12.80 19.14 28.84
N TRP A 801 -12.43 18.06 28.15
CA TRP A 801 -12.52 16.70 28.68
C TRP A 801 -11.45 16.38 29.72
N GLY A 802 -10.32 17.13 29.74
CA GLY A 802 -9.32 17.00 30.78
C GLY A 802 -9.85 17.33 32.18
N LEU A 803 -10.82 18.25 32.29
CA LEU A 803 -11.45 18.66 33.55
C LEU A 803 -12.47 17.63 34.07
N LYS A 804 -12.82 16.63 33.25
CA LYS A 804 -13.88 15.65 33.49
C LYS A 804 -13.31 14.25 33.75
N LEU A 805 -11.98 14.11 33.84
CA LEU A 805 -11.30 12.84 34.09
C LEU A 805 -11.77 12.09 35.35
N PRO A 806 -12.05 12.74 36.51
CA PRO A 806 -12.59 12.03 37.68
C PRO A 806 -13.94 11.38 37.41
N PHE A 807 -14.83 12.06 36.67
CA PHE A 807 -16.10 11.49 36.23
C PHE A 807 -15.89 10.31 35.28
N ILE A 808 -15.01 10.44 34.27
CA ILE A 808 -14.74 9.34 33.32
C ILE A 808 -14.17 8.13 34.05
N HIS A 809 -13.27 8.33 35.02
CA HIS A 809 -12.73 7.25 35.84
C HIS A 809 -13.82 6.52 36.62
N GLU A 810 -14.80 7.24 37.17
CA GLU A 810 -15.93 6.61 37.88
C GLU A 810 -16.82 5.80 36.93
N VAL A 811 -17.04 6.28 35.69
CA VAL A 811 -17.87 5.59 34.69
C VAL A 811 -17.18 4.35 34.11
N VAL A 812 -15.87 4.41 33.86
CA VAL A 812 -15.10 3.33 33.22
C VAL A 812 -14.53 2.34 34.24
N GLY A 813 -14.27 2.79 35.46
CA GLY A 813 -13.66 2.01 36.54
C GLY A 813 -12.14 1.85 36.41
N HIS A 814 -11.59 0.92 37.18
CA HIS A 814 -10.13 0.73 37.35
C HIS A 814 -9.35 0.36 36.07
N SER A 815 -10.05 -0.01 35.00
CA SER A 815 -9.45 -0.29 33.69
C SER A 815 -9.05 0.96 32.90
N LEU A 816 -9.41 2.16 33.38
CA LEU A 816 -9.08 3.41 32.72
C LEU A 816 -7.57 3.71 32.77
N ARG A 817 -7.03 4.14 31.63
CA ARG A 817 -5.70 4.76 31.49
C ARG A 817 -5.86 6.10 30.77
N ALA A 818 -5.65 7.19 31.48
CA ALA A 818 -5.73 8.54 30.95
C ALA A 818 -4.32 9.05 30.56
N ILE A 819 -4.16 9.48 29.31
CA ILE A 819 -2.93 10.08 28.80
C ILE A 819 -3.20 11.56 28.53
N SER A 820 -2.47 12.43 29.20
CA SER A 820 -2.55 13.89 28.98
C SER A 820 -1.27 14.42 28.34
N VAL A 821 -1.43 14.97 27.14
CA VAL A 821 -0.33 15.59 26.38
C VAL A 821 -0.33 17.08 26.66
N PHE A 822 0.79 17.59 27.16
CA PHE A 822 1.01 19.02 27.42
C PHE A 822 2.08 19.55 26.48
N ARG A 823 1.85 20.72 25.93
CA ARG A 823 2.80 21.42 25.05
C ARG A 823 3.37 22.65 25.73
N ASP A 824 4.61 23.02 25.42
CA ASP A 824 5.21 24.26 25.91
C ASP A 824 4.28 25.45 25.60
N PRO A 825 3.91 26.29 26.60
CA PRO A 825 2.99 27.40 26.38
C PRO A 825 3.51 28.40 25.34
N ARG A 826 4.84 28.55 25.22
CA ARG A 826 5.46 29.44 24.22
C ARG A 826 5.26 28.90 22.81
N ALA A 827 5.46 27.60 22.61
CA ALA A 827 5.20 26.94 21.32
C ALA A 827 3.71 26.93 20.98
N TRP A 828 2.83 26.65 21.96
CA TRP A 828 1.39 26.63 21.74
C TRP A 828 0.84 28.02 21.36
N ILE A 829 1.25 29.08 22.08
CA ILE A 829 0.85 30.46 21.76
C ILE A 829 1.45 30.92 20.42
N TYR A 830 2.67 30.50 20.10
CA TYR A 830 3.30 30.77 18.81
C TYR A 830 2.43 30.28 17.64
N ILE A 831 1.94 29.04 17.73
CA ILE A 831 1.06 28.45 16.72
C ILE A 831 -0.25 29.22 16.60
N MET A 832 -0.84 29.60 17.73
CA MET A 832 -2.12 30.30 17.75
C MET A 832 -2.06 31.72 17.15
N LEU A 833 -0.94 32.43 17.33
CA LEU A 833 -0.85 33.86 16.99
C LEU A 833 0.13 34.21 15.86
N TYR A 834 1.24 33.48 15.70
CA TYR A 834 2.38 33.91 14.88
C TYR A 834 2.68 32.98 13.70
N ASN A 835 2.24 31.70 13.74
CA ASN A 835 2.60 30.71 12.73
C ASN A 835 1.87 30.85 11.38
N SER A 836 0.79 31.63 11.31
CA SER A 836 -0.01 31.82 10.10
C SER A 836 -0.57 33.23 9.98
N LYS A 837 -0.84 33.67 8.74
CA LYS A 837 -1.53 34.94 8.43
C LYS A 837 -2.71 34.66 7.50
N PRO A 838 -3.97 34.93 7.91
CA PRO A 838 -4.40 35.37 9.24
C PRO A 838 -4.13 34.31 10.33
N SER A 839 -3.97 34.73 11.59
CA SER A 839 -3.61 33.82 12.69
C SER A 839 -4.75 32.86 13.05
N LEU A 840 -4.42 31.70 13.63
CA LEU A 840 -5.42 30.72 14.07
C LEU A 840 -6.37 31.30 15.12
N TYR A 841 -5.88 32.18 15.97
CA TYR A 841 -6.66 32.92 16.96
C TYR A 841 -7.85 33.67 16.31
N THR A 842 -7.63 34.29 15.15
CA THR A 842 -8.67 34.97 14.37
C THR A 842 -9.48 33.99 13.52
N LEU A 843 -8.82 33.08 12.81
CA LEU A 843 -9.48 32.10 11.92
C LEU A 843 -10.48 31.19 12.65
N LYS A 844 -10.17 30.80 13.89
CA LYS A 844 -11.04 29.96 14.72
C LYS A 844 -11.95 30.76 15.64
N ASN A 845 -11.97 32.09 15.51
CA ASN A 845 -12.81 32.97 16.30
C ASN A 845 -12.69 32.71 17.82
N ILE A 846 -11.45 32.51 18.28
CA ILE A 846 -11.12 32.21 19.69
C ILE A 846 -11.68 33.28 20.65
N PRO A 847 -11.70 34.58 20.32
CA PRO A 847 -12.36 35.59 21.16
C PRO A 847 -13.84 35.29 21.43
N GLU A 848 -14.60 34.81 20.44
CA GLU A 848 -16.01 34.46 20.61
C GLU A 848 -16.14 33.24 21.53
N HIS A 849 -15.37 32.17 21.28
CA HIS A 849 -15.32 30.99 22.16
C HIS A 849 -14.99 31.36 23.62
N LEU A 850 -13.97 32.18 23.84
CA LEU A 850 -13.58 32.65 25.18
C LEU A 850 -14.71 33.44 25.86
N SER A 851 -15.48 34.22 25.11
CA SER A 851 -16.63 34.95 25.65
C SER A 851 -17.82 34.05 26.03
N LEU A 852 -17.89 32.85 25.45
CA LEU A 852 -18.93 31.86 25.70
C LEU A 852 -18.62 30.96 26.92
N ILE A 853 -17.32 30.75 27.24
CA ILE A 853 -16.86 29.94 28.40
C ILE A 853 -17.65 30.23 29.66
N PHE A 854 -17.91 31.52 29.95
CA PHE A 854 -18.57 31.95 31.19
C PHE A 854 -20.06 32.27 31.04
N LYS A 855 -20.56 32.49 29.81
CA LYS A 855 -21.99 32.73 29.55
C LYS A 855 -22.81 31.45 29.73
N GLU A 856 -22.29 30.32 29.28
CA GLU A 856 -22.96 29.01 29.37
C GLU A 856 -22.69 28.29 30.71
N ALA A 857 -21.53 28.51 31.33
CA ALA A 857 -21.20 27.90 32.62
C ALA A 857 -22.15 28.30 33.77
N SER A 858 -22.79 29.48 33.69
CA SER A 858 -23.61 30.05 34.77
C SER A 858 -24.97 29.38 34.98
N SER A 859 -25.51 28.65 33.99
CA SER A 859 -26.87 28.10 34.07
C SER A 859 -26.95 26.57 34.14
N ARG A 860 -25.83 25.85 33.89
CA ARG A 860 -25.87 24.37 33.80
C ARG A 860 -24.72 23.66 34.53
N CYS A 861 -23.56 24.28 34.73
CA CYS A 861 -22.34 23.67 35.32
C CYS A 861 -22.46 23.30 36.81
N THR A 862 -21.95 22.13 37.24
CA THR A 862 -21.97 21.69 38.65
C THR A 862 -20.93 22.41 39.52
N ALA A 863 -19.72 22.58 38.99
CA ALA A 863 -18.67 23.39 39.60
C ALA A 863 -17.80 24.02 38.51
N SER A 864 -17.54 25.33 38.62
CA SER A 864 -16.61 26.03 37.73
C SER A 864 -15.21 26.04 38.32
N ALA A 865 -14.22 25.70 37.50
CA ALA A 865 -12.83 25.63 37.89
C ALA A 865 -12.31 26.99 38.40
N PRO A 866 -11.81 27.08 39.65
CA PRO A 866 -11.35 28.35 40.23
C PRO A 866 -10.20 28.97 39.46
N GLU A 867 -9.39 28.18 38.75
CA GLU A 867 -8.26 28.63 37.94
C GLU A 867 -8.70 29.51 36.75
N PHE A 868 -9.95 29.40 36.29
CA PHE A 868 -10.49 30.18 35.18
C PHE A 868 -10.96 31.59 35.58
N ARG A 869 -11.04 31.91 36.89
CA ARG A 869 -11.51 33.23 37.38
C ARG A 869 -10.69 34.41 36.85
N MET A 870 -9.39 34.22 36.64
CA MET A 870 -8.53 35.28 36.12
C MET A 870 -8.85 35.62 34.65
N ILE A 871 -9.18 34.61 33.85
CA ILE A 871 -9.62 34.79 32.45
C ILE A 871 -10.93 35.55 32.41
N GLN A 872 -11.87 35.24 33.31
CA GLN A 872 -13.14 35.96 33.43
C GLN A 872 -12.93 37.46 33.71
N LYS A 873 -11.96 37.81 34.57
CA LYS A 873 -11.57 39.20 34.84
C LYS A 873 -10.87 39.87 33.66
N LEU A 874 -10.07 39.15 32.90
CA LEU A 874 -9.38 39.71 31.73
C LEU A 874 -10.36 39.98 30.58
N LEU A 875 -11.33 39.09 30.36
CA LEU A 875 -12.36 39.24 29.32
C LEU A 875 -13.36 40.37 29.61
N SER A 876 -13.47 40.85 30.85
CA SER A 876 -14.32 42.00 31.19
C SER A 876 -13.69 43.36 30.83
N HIS A 877 -12.43 43.38 30.37
CA HIS A 877 -11.73 44.59 29.92
C HIS A 877 -11.67 44.61 28.37
N SER A 878 -11.97 45.76 27.74
CA SER A 878 -12.17 45.87 26.28
C SER A 878 -10.90 45.74 25.42
N GLU A 879 -9.71 45.81 26.02
CA GLU A 879 -8.40 45.73 25.32
C GLU A 879 -7.50 44.63 25.89
N ALA A 880 -8.03 43.42 26.08
CA ALA A 880 -7.21 42.30 26.57
C ALA A 880 -6.15 41.87 25.53
N ASN A 881 -4.87 41.95 25.90
CA ASN A 881 -3.76 41.44 25.11
C ASN A 881 -3.95 39.93 24.82
N SER A 882 -3.96 39.54 23.55
CA SER A 882 -4.21 38.17 23.10
C SER A 882 -3.17 37.16 23.62
N VAL A 883 -1.91 37.57 23.76
CA VAL A 883 -0.83 36.74 24.34
C VAL A 883 -1.12 36.46 25.81
N LEU A 884 -1.49 37.49 26.57
CA LEU A 884 -1.80 37.37 27.99
C LEU A 884 -3.04 36.50 28.23
N LEU A 885 -4.05 36.66 27.37
CA LEU A 885 -5.28 35.89 27.44
C LEU A 885 -5.04 34.40 27.16
N LEU A 886 -4.27 34.07 26.12
CA LEU A 886 -3.90 32.69 25.80
C LEU A 886 -2.96 32.08 26.86
N ALA A 887 -2.05 32.86 27.45
CA ALA A 887 -1.20 32.41 28.54
C ALA A 887 -2.02 32.04 29.79
N HIS A 888 -2.97 32.88 30.19
CA HIS A 888 -3.88 32.54 31.28
C HIS A 888 -4.82 31.38 30.96
N LEU A 889 -5.23 31.22 29.68
CA LEU A 889 -6.00 30.06 29.25
C LEU A 889 -5.21 28.76 29.39
N TRP A 890 -3.99 28.72 28.84
CA TRP A 890 -3.12 27.56 28.95
C TRP A 890 -2.83 27.23 30.41
N LEU A 891 -2.55 28.25 31.24
CA LEU A 891 -2.30 28.09 32.66
C LEU A 891 -3.52 27.52 33.39
N ALA A 892 -4.71 28.11 33.18
CA ALA A 892 -5.92 27.68 33.87
C ALA A 892 -6.25 26.23 33.52
N HIS A 893 -6.26 25.90 32.22
CA HIS A 893 -6.52 24.53 31.76
C HIS A 893 -5.50 23.53 32.34
N THR A 894 -4.20 23.81 32.17
CA THR A 894 -3.12 22.93 32.63
C THR A 894 -3.15 22.73 34.14
N ALA A 895 -3.32 23.82 34.91
CA ALA A 895 -3.39 23.75 36.36
C ALA A 895 -4.60 22.95 36.84
N THR A 896 -5.77 23.15 36.23
CA THR A 896 -6.97 22.38 36.56
C THR A 896 -6.77 20.90 36.23
N VAL A 897 -6.26 20.54 35.03
CA VAL A 897 -6.00 19.14 34.66
C VAL A 897 -5.04 18.47 35.66
N LEU A 898 -3.95 19.15 36.03
CA LEU A 898 -2.99 18.63 37.01
C LEU A 898 -3.59 18.50 38.43
N ARG A 899 -4.57 19.33 38.80
CA ARG A 899 -5.29 19.22 40.08
C ARG A 899 -6.27 18.06 40.07
N VAL A 900 -7.17 18.00 39.07
CA VAL A 900 -8.21 16.96 39.02
C VAL A 900 -7.61 15.57 38.82
N SER A 901 -6.53 15.47 38.04
CA SER A 901 -5.80 14.20 37.83
C SER A 901 -5.06 13.74 39.09
N GLY A 902 -4.70 14.66 39.99
CA GLY A 902 -4.12 14.33 41.30
C GLY A 902 -5.07 13.56 42.23
N SER A 903 -6.38 13.54 41.93
CA SER A 903 -7.36 12.71 42.65
C SER A 903 -7.43 11.27 42.14
N LEU A 904 -6.83 10.98 40.98
CA LEU A 904 -6.81 9.66 40.36
C LEU A 904 -5.67 8.80 40.92
N PRO A 905 -5.81 7.47 40.95
CA PRO A 905 -4.69 6.58 41.29
C PRO A 905 -3.51 6.77 40.34
N ALA A 906 -2.28 6.71 40.84
CA ALA A 906 -1.07 6.99 40.06
C ALA A 906 -0.91 6.10 38.81
N GLU A 907 -1.42 4.87 38.87
CA GLU A 907 -1.43 3.90 37.76
C GLU A 907 -2.43 4.23 36.64
N THR A 908 -3.31 5.20 36.84
CA THR A 908 -4.39 5.55 35.88
C THR A 908 -4.10 6.80 35.06
N PHE A 909 -3.04 7.56 35.37
CA PHE A 909 -2.76 8.84 34.71
C PHE A 909 -1.30 8.96 34.27
N LEU A 910 -1.08 9.25 32.98
CA LEU A 910 0.23 9.51 32.40
C LEU A 910 0.32 10.94 31.85
N GLN A 911 1.31 11.68 32.33
CA GLN A 911 1.68 13.01 31.83
C GLN A 911 2.80 12.90 30.79
N LEU A 912 2.58 13.49 29.61
CA LEU A 912 3.54 13.56 28.52
C LEU A 912 3.77 14.99 28.04
N ARG A 913 5.02 15.32 27.68
CA ARG A 913 5.32 16.55 26.94
C ARG A 913 5.28 16.28 25.45
N PHE A 914 4.69 17.18 24.68
CA PHE A 914 4.68 17.05 23.22
C PHE A 914 6.11 17.06 22.65
N GLU A 915 6.98 17.86 23.23
CA GLU A 915 8.38 17.98 22.84
C GLU A 915 9.16 16.68 23.05
N ASP A 916 8.78 15.85 24.03
CA ASP A 916 9.37 14.51 24.22
C ASP A 916 8.90 13.53 23.14
N ILE A 917 7.62 13.62 22.71
CA ILE A 917 7.10 12.80 21.60
C ILE A 917 7.91 13.06 20.34
N VAL A 918 8.30 14.31 20.08
CA VAL A 918 9.05 14.69 18.88
C VAL A 918 10.55 14.42 19.01
N THR A 919 11.15 14.77 20.15
CA THR A 919 12.61 14.69 20.35
C THR A 919 13.08 13.29 20.74
N PHE A 920 12.28 12.57 21.52
CA PHE A 920 12.57 11.22 22.04
C PHE A 920 11.40 10.25 21.72
N PRO A 921 11.08 10.04 20.43
CA PRO A 921 9.91 9.26 20.01
C PRO A 921 9.95 7.82 20.51
N GLN A 922 11.11 7.17 20.49
CA GLN A 922 11.26 5.79 20.94
C GLN A 922 11.03 5.65 22.46
N GLU A 923 11.73 6.44 23.27
CA GLU A 923 11.59 6.44 24.73
C GLU A 923 10.14 6.76 25.13
N THR A 924 9.52 7.72 24.44
CA THR A 924 8.12 8.10 24.70
C THR A 924 7.15 6.97 24.33
N ALA A 925 7.37 6.27 23.22
CA ALA A 925 6.56 5.11 22.83
C ALA A 925 6.68 3.96 23.84
N GLU A 926 7.89 3.64 24.27
CA GLU A 926 8.18 2.62 25.30
C GLU A 926 7.52 2.98 26.63
N ARG A 927 7.60 4.25 27.05
CA ARG A 927 6.96 4.75 28.27
C ARG A 927 5.44 4.64 28.23
N ILE A 928 4.80 4.96 27.10
CA ILE A 928 3.35 4.83 26.92
C ILE A 928 2.95 3.36 26.99
N HIS A 929 3.63 2.47 26.26
CA HIS A 929 3.27 1.05 26.21
C HIS A 929 3.50 0.36 27.57
N THR A 930 4.56 0.74 28.28
CA THR A 930 4.81 0.30 29.67
C THR A 930 3.66 0.72 30.59
N PHE A 931 3.19 1.97 30.48
CA PHE A 931 2.05 2.46 31.26
C PHE A 931 0.73 1.72 30.93
N LEU A 932 0.57 1.28 29.68
CA LEU A 932 -0.58 0.50 29.24
C LEU A 932 -0.48 -1.00 29.55
N GLY A 933 0.70 -1.48 29.98
CA GLY A 933 0.94 -2.89 30.26
C GLY A 933 1.01 -3.78 29.00
N VAL A 934 1.35 -3.20 27.85
CA VAL A 934 1.49 -3.89 26.56
C VAL A 934 2.90 -3.73 26.00
N PRO A 935 3.44 -4.70 25.25
CA PRO A 935 4.71 -4.52 24.57
C PRO A 935 4.58 -3.52 23.42
N VAL A 936 5.60 -2.67 23.22
CA VAL A 936 5.66 -1.77 22.07
C VAL A 936 6.05 -2.54 20.81
N THR A 937 5.31 -2.35 19.72
CA THR A 937 5.67 -3.00 18.44
C THR A 937 6.73 -2.17 17.71
N PRO A 938 7.72 -2.80 17.04
CA PRO A 938 8.69 -2.08 16.22
C PRO A 938 8.03 -1.24 15.12
N ALA A 939 6.88 -1.67 14.60
CA ALA A 939 6.11 -0.92 13.61
C ALA A 939 5.58 0.41 14.18
N ALA A 940 5.01 0.41 15.38
CA ALA A 940 4.52 1.62 16.05
C ALA A 940 5.66 2.61 16.37
N VAL A 941 6.81 2.11 16.83
CA VAL A 941 8.01 2.93 17.06
C VAL A 941 8.51 3.55 15.77
N ASN A 942 8.67 2.74 14.72
CA ASN A 942 9.14 3.22 13.42
C ASN A 942 8.19 4.23 12.80
N GLN A 943 6.87 4.04 12.91
CA GLN A 943 5.89 5.02 12.46
C GLN A 943 6.01 6.33 13.24
N LEU A 944 6.08 6.28 14.57
CA LEU A 944 6.23 7.51 15.37
C LEU A 944 7.56 8.22 15.06
N MET A 945 8.67 7.48 14.98
CA MET A 945 9.98 8.01 14.60
C MET A 945 9.96 8.65 13.21
N PHE A 946 9.33 8.00 12.24
CA PHE A 946 9.21 8.51 10.88
C PHE A 946 8.42 9.83 10.86
N THR A 947 7.28 9.85 11.54
CA THR A 947 6.40 11.04 11.65
C THR A 947 7.12 12.22 12.33
N THR A 948 8.04 11.97 13.27
CA THR A 948 8.74 13.04 14.01
C THR A 948 10.05 13.50 13.38
N SER A 949 10.69 12.70 12.51
CA SER A 949 12.06 12.97 12.04
C SER A 949 12.17 13.40 10.58
N THR A 950 11.17 13.14 9.75
CA THR A 950 11.36 13.20 8.29
C THR A 950 10.93 14.51 7.61
N ASN A 951 10.37 15.49 8.32
CA ASN A 951 9.72 16.68 7.72
C ASN A 951 8.65 16.32 6.66
N LEU A 952 8.19 15.06 6.57
CA LEU A 952 7.23 14.58 5.57
C LEU A 952 5.81 14.48 6.13
N TYR A 953 5.65 14.68 7.44
CA TYR A 953 4.36 14.68 8.12
C TYR A 953 4.01 16.08 8.63
N ASN A 954 2.81 16.53 8.24
CA ASN A 954 2.30 17.85 8.56
C ASN A 954 1.19 17.77 9.62
N LEU A 955 1.31 18.51 10.73
CA LEU A 955 0.15 18.79 11.58
C LEU A 955 -0.73 19.85 10.92
N LEU A 956 -2.05 19.68 11.04
CA LEU A 956 -3.08 20.54 10.45
C LEU A 956 -2.89 22.05 10.70
N TYR A 957 -2.23 22.43 11.79
CA TYR A 957 -2.08 23.82 12.24
C TYR A 957 -0.63 24.30 12.34
N GLU A 958 0.34 23.41 12.13
CA GLU A 958 1.76 23.70 12.37
C GLU A 958 2.62 23.52 11.11
N GLY A 959 2.21 22.65 10.19
CA GLY A 959 3.07 22.25 9.07
C GLY A 959 4.02 21.12 9.48
N ASP A 960 5.20 21.09 8.87
CA ASP A 960 6.19 20.02 9.04
C ASP A 960 6.74 19.98 10.47
N ILE A 961 6.60 18.83 11.13
CA ILE A 961 7.16 18.63 12.48
C ILE A 961 8.56 18.02 12.37
N SER A 962 9.51 18.64 13.06
CA SER A 962 10.82 18.08 13.35
C SER A 962 11.38 18.67 14.64
N PRO A 963 12.41 18.04 15.25
CA PRO A 963 13.13 18.61 16.39
C PRO A 963 13.64 20.04 16.14
N ASP A 964 13.94 20.37 14.88
CA ASP A 964 14.39 21.70 14.46
C ASP A 964 13.24 22.73 14.45
N ASN A 965 12.04 22.31 14.02
CA ASN A 965 10.89 23.21 13.86
C ASN A 965 10.05 23.40 15.15
N ILE A 966 10.06 22.47 16.10
CA ILE A 966 9.22 22.57 17.32
C ILE A 966 9.56 23.78 18.22
N ASN A 967 10.76 24.36 18.04
CA ASN A 967 11.25 25.49 18.82
C ASN A 967 11.31 26.81 18.03
N MET A 968 10.64 26.93 16.88
CA MET A 968 10.66 28.15 16.04
C MET A 968 10.22 29.43 16.78
N TRP A 969 9.43 29.30 17.84
CA TRP A 969 9.06 30.41 18.73
C TRP A 969 10.28 31.13 19.33
N ARG A 970 11.43 30.45 19.51
CA ARG A 970 12.65 31.05 20.05
C ARG A 970 13.22 32.15 19.13
N GLN A 971 13.05 31.99 17.83
CA GLN A 971 13.58 32.92 16.83
C GLN A 971 12.53 33.95 16.40
N ASN A 972 11.26 33.53 16.32
CA ASN A 972 10.20 34.28 15.64
C ASN A 972 9.19 34.95 16.58
N MET A 973 9.17 34.65 17.89
CA MET A 973 8.27 35.29 18.85
C MET A 973 8.95 36.51 19.51
N PRO A 974 8.27 37.66 19.65
CA PRO A 974 8.82 38.82 20.34
C PRO A 974 9.22 38.51 21.78
N ARG A 975 10.42 38.95 22.21
CA ARG A 975 10.95 38.68 23.56
C ARG A 975 10.05 39.18 24.69
N LYS A 976 9.33 40.28 24.48
CA LYS A 976 8.36 40.82 25.44
C LYS A 976 7.22 39.82 25.68
N ASP A 977 6.77 39.14 24.63
CA ASP A 977 5.69 38.15 24.69
C ASP A 977 6.19 36.86 25.33
N ILE A 978 7.41 36.41 25.03
CA ILE A 978 8.05 35.27 25.70
C ILE A 978 8.11 35.49 27.22
N ARG A 979 8.61 36.65 27.68
CA ARG A 979 8.69 36.98 29.11
C ARG A 979 7.31 37.02 29.76
N LEU A 980 6.33 37.62 29.08
CA LEU A 980 4.95 37.66 29.56
C LEU A 980 4.36 36.27 29.77
N ILE A 981 4.62 35.34 28.84
CA ILE A 981 4.20 33.94 28.95
C ILE A 981 4.91 33.25 30.12
N GLU A 982 6.21 33.45 30.29
CA GLU A 982 7.00 32.83 31.37
C GLU A 982 6.67 33.35 32.77
N ASP A 983 6.34 34.64 32.89
CA ASP A 983 5.91 35.25 34.14
C ASP A 983 4.51 34.77 34.52
N THR A 984 3.64 34.56 33.53
CA THR A 984 2.28 34.05 33.74
C THR A 984 2.27 32.55 34.03
N CYS A 985 2.91 31.74 33.19
CA CYS A 985 2.82 30.27 33.21
C CYS A 985 3.94 29.59 34.00
N GLY A 986 4.93 30.33 34.51
CA GLY A 986 6.19 29.79 35.01
C GLY A 986 6.07 28.71 36.09
N VAL A 987 5.09 28.81 36.99
CA VAL A 987 4.87 27.80 38.04
C VAL A 987 4.42 26.45 37.43
N ALA A 988 3.48 26.48 36.49
CA ALA A 988 3.00 25.29 35.80
C ALA A 988 4.06 24.74 34.82
N MET A 989 4.80 25.61 34.14
CA MET A 989 5.94 25.25 33.30
C MET A 989 6.98 24.44 34.08
N LYS A 990 7.38 24.92 35.26
CA LYS A 990 8.35 24.23 36.12
C LYS A 990 7.83 22.86 36.56
N ARG A 991 6.53 22.75 36.89
CA ARG A 991 5.89 21.47 37.26
C ARG A 991 5.85 20.46 36.11
N LEU A 992 5.75 20.92 34.86
CA LEU A 992 5.80 20.08 33.67
C LEU A 992 7.23 19.81 33.16
N GLY A 993 8.26 20.42 33.77
CA GLY A 993 9.66 20.25 33.36
C GLY A 993 10.11 21.18 32.23
N TYR A 994 9.42 22.29 31.98
CA TYR A 994 9.87 23.33 31.04
C TYR A 994 10.76 24.35 31.76
N SER A 995 11.93 24.63 31.20
CA SER A 995 12.85 25.68 31.68
C SER A 995 12.48 27.05 31.10
N ARG A 996 12.78 28.10 31.87
CA ARG A 996 12.76 29.48 31.36
C ARG A 996 13.80 29.62 30.26
N PHE A 997 13.48 30.43 29.26
CA PHE A 997 14.38 30.75 28.17
C PHE A 997 15.47 31.67 28.71
N LEU A 998 16.58 31.05 29.12
CA LEU A 998 17.81 31.74 29.48
C LEU A 998 18.52 32.10 28.17
N ASN A 999 18.82 33.38 28.00
CA ASN A 999 19.87 33.78 27.07
C ASN A 999 21.21 33.48 27.72
#